data_AF-A0A661K5X1-F1
#
_entry.id   AF-A0A661K5X1-F1
#
_cell.length_a   1.000
_cell.length_b   1.000
_cell.length_c   1.000
_cell.angle_alpha   90.00
_cell.angle_beta   90.00
_cell.angle_gamma   90.00
#
_symmetry.space_group_name_H-M   'P 1'
#
loop_
_entity.id
_entity.type
_entity.pdbx_description
1 polymer ?
#
loop_
_entity_poly.entity_id
_entity_poly.type
_entity_poly.pdbx_seq_one_letter_code
_entity_poly.pdbx_strand_id
1 'polypeptide(L)'
;KLLSYWDTVADRLFKIRHCMNIEGVVRQLPLFQPPIDPGLLVKAAAAGIDISSLVSGLNQPLMPVRATLLIQKALELAGEVRNMGNSLLSALEKRDAEALTRLRQAHEITIQKMVQDVRYLQWKEAEASTEALIKSRESALERYRFYQRLLGKNEDELKDVASFSLQRRELTEEKFDEVYAELVEQYGQEIMPDEYPSLEMTDEGKLLLITSESDEISHLENARNLTVASTVFHSLSATLTPIPDAKTNVHYWGLGGTIDLKVGTVLATVARLMGDLLGIWAAWDRDQAGITSRTASYKRRADEWRLQSNLAARELMQIGRQIITSLIREQITRHEYETVKKQIEQAREIDRLLHDKFTNEELYGWMAGELSKLYYEYYKFAFDVACKAEQTMKHELMRPELDDRTFIKFNYWDGGRKGLLAGDALHLDIKRMEMVYHEHNLREYELTKHVSLLQVDPLALIQLRTTGRCTVRLPEALFDMDGPGHYFRRIKTVAMSVPCVTGPYAGVNCKLTLLKSSIRKTSVLRDGLYAREGSEDDRFIDYFGSLQSIVTSSGQNDSGLFETSLHDERYLPFENAGVISEWQLELPANPSEGEPAQFDYNTISDVILHIRYTAREGGALLRNAAMQALDELIEAGQAAGSVRLFSIRHEFPTEWAKFTSQTPSANQRYELAFTLRPEHYPFWAQGRLNSVKRIDLLACTEQTSVPGSIDVYDKISDQPNAAQKDTLTKDAALGNLLIGKLTNIALPAKPTGELKLYFEDAKLSDLWLAVTWSRSE
;
A
#
# COMPACT_ATOMS: atom_id res chain seq x y z
N LYS A 1 36.35 53.64 13.59
CA LYS A 1 36.57 52.59 12.56
C LYS A 1 37.30 51.36 13.09
N LEU A 2 38.43 51.49 13.81
CA LEU A 2 39.09 50.31 14.41
C LEU A 2 38.26 49.62 15.50
N LEU A 3 37.60 50.39 16.38
CA LEU A 3 36.68 49.85 17.39
C LEU A 3 35.46 49.12 16.77
N SER A 4 34.88 49.67 15.70
CA SER A 4 33.75 49.02 15.01
C SER A 4 34.13 47.70 14.32
N TYR A 5 35.40 47.51 13.97
CA TYR A 5 35.87 46.21 13.49
C TYR A 5 35.96 45.18 14.62
N TRP A 6 36.34 45.59 15.83
CA TRP A 6 36.30 44.72 17.00
C TRP A 6 34.88 44.29 17.34
N ASP A 7 33.92 45.20 17.29
CA ASP A 7 32.50 44.88 17.51
C ASP A 7 31.94 43.94 16.43
N THR A 8 32.31 44.17 15.16
CA THR A 8 31.90 43.29 14.05
C THR A 8 32.52 41.91 14.16
N VAL A 9 33.81 41.82 14.52
CA VAL A 9 34.49 40.53 14.73
C VAL A 9 33.90 39.80 15.92
N ALA A 10 33.59 40.50 17.02
CA ALA A 10 32.94 39.92 18.19
C ALA A 10 31.53 39.38 17.88
N ASP A 11 30.70 40.15 17.15
CA ASP A 11 29.37 39.72 16.69
C ASP A 11 29.45 38.49 15.77
N ARG A 12 30.37 38.50 14.80
CA ARG A 12 30.55 37.38 13.87
C ARG A 12 31.08 36.14 14.59
N LEU A 13 32.03 36.28 15.52
CA LEU A 13 32.53 35.19 16.36
C LEU A 13 31.42 34.64 17.26
N PHE A 14 30.58 35.50 17.84
CA PHE A 14 29.44 35.08 18.65
C PHE A 14 28.45 34.26 17.82
N LYS A 15 28.11 34.72 16.61
CA LYS A 15 27.20 33.99 15.69
C LYS A 15 27.77 32.65 15.24
N ILE A 16 29.07 32.57 14.92
CA ILE A 16 29.76 31.32 14.60
C ILE A 16 29.73 30.35 15.80
N ARG A 17 29.98 30.86 17.02
CA ARG A 17 29.99 30.03 18.25
C ARG A 17 28.61 29.50 18.65
N HIS A 18 27.52 30.13 18.22
CA HIS A 18 26.15 29.75 18.56
C HIS A 18 25.37 29.17 17.36
N CYS A 19 26.08 28.71 16.32
CA CYS A 19 25.48 28.10 15.12
C CYS A 19 24.44 28.99 14.42
N MET A 20 24.66 30.31 14.41
CA MET A 20 23.79 31.29 13.75
C MET A 20 24.34 31.68 12.38
N ASN A 21 23.46 32.02 11.43
CA ASN A 21 23.86 32.66 10.19
C ASN A 21 24.26 34.14 10.41
N ILE A 22 24.65 34.84 9.35
CA ILE A 22 25.14 36.23 9.43
C ILE A 22 24.08 37.23 9.94
N GLU A 23 22.81 36.86 9.83
CA GLU A 23 21.61 37.61 10.25
C GLU A 23 21.16 37.25 11.68
N GLY A 24 21.83 36.33 12.36
CA GLY A 24 21.49 35.91 13.74
C GLY A 24 20.43 34.80 13.83
N VAL A 25 20.08 34.17 12.70
CA VAL A 25 19.15 33.04 12.66
C VAL A 25 19.90 31.75 12.99
N VAL A 26 19.49 31.06 14.06
CA VAL A 26 20.08 29.78 14.47
C VAL A 26 19.81 28.72 13.41
N ARG A 27 20.88 28.16 12.83
CA ARG A 27 20.80 27.04 11.90
C ARG A 27 20.59 25.76 12.72
N GLN A 28 19.34 25.33 12.87
CA GLN A 28 19.06 23.98 13.35
C GLN A 28 19.40 23.00 12.22
N LEU A 29 20.54 22.30 12.36
CA LEU A 29 20.74 21.05 11.64
C LEU A 29 19.71 20.04 12.16
N PRO A 30 19.08 19.22 11.29
CA PRO A 30 18.20 18.16 11.74
C PRO A 30 18.98 17.22 12.67
N LEU A 31 18.73 17.32 13.98
CA LEU A 31 19.25 16.39 14.95
C LEU A 31 18.42 15.10 14.84
N PHE A 32 19.11 14.03 14.42
CA PHE A 32 18.69 12.63 14.36
C PHE A 32 18.01 12.16 13.05
N GLN A 33 18.81 11.48 12.21
CA GLN A 33 18.38 10.17 11.71
C GLN A 33 17.96 9.31 12.91
N PRO A 34 16.84 8.59 12.86
CA PRO A 34 16.54 7.65 13.93
C PRO A 34 17.71 6.66 14.04
N PRO A 35 18.18 6.34 15.26
CA PRO A 35 19.04 5.18 15.42
C PRO A 35 18.34 3.97 14.79
N ILE A 36 19.12 3.07 14.17
CA ILE A 36 18.63 1.73 13.83
C ILE A 36 18.12 1.15 15.14
N ASP A 37 16.79 1.08 15.25
CA ASP A 37 16.08 0.63 16.43
C ASP A 37 16.13 -0.91 16.41
N PRO A 38 16.90 -1.58 17.30
CA PRO A 38 16.79 -3.03 17.47
C PRO A 38 15.39 -3.45 17.95
N GLY A 39 14.53 -2.48 18.29
CA GLY A 39 13.11 -2.63 18.59
C GLY A 39 12.17 -2.63 17.38
N LEU A 40 12.64 -2.83 16.13
CA LEU A 40 11.74 -3.10 15.00
C LEU A 40 10.79 -4.30 15.28
N LEU A 41 11.27 -5.28 16.04
CA LEU A 41 10.45 -6.40 16.55
C LEU A 41 9.41 -5.94 17.60
N VAL A 42 9.74 -4.92 18.40
CA VAL A 42 8.85 -4.38 19.45
C VAL A 42 7.83 -3.40 18.86
N LYS A 43 8.16 -2.65 17.80
CA LYS A 43 7.22 -1.82 17.03
C LYS A 43 6.27 -2.64 16.15
N ALA A 44 6.72 -3.78 15.63
CA ALA A 44 5.83 -4.76 15.00
C ALA A 44 4.80 -5.27 16.03
N ALA A 45 5.23 -5.60 17.25
CA ALA A 45 4.32 -5.97 18.34
C ALA A 45 3.39 -4.81 18.77
N ALA A 46 3.88 -3.56 18.82
CA ALA A 46 3.08 -2.38 19.18
C ALA A 46 2.07 -1.94 18.11
N ALA A 47 2.24 -2.36 16.86
CA ALA A 47 1.30 -2.17 15.76
C ALA A 47 0.19 -3.25 15.69
N GLY A 48 0.09 -4.12 16.71
CA GLY A 48 -0.92 -5.19 16.77
C GLY A 48 -0.57 -6.44 15.96
N ILE A 49 0.70 -6.60 15.57
CA ILE A 49 1.17 -7.84 14.93
C ILE A 49 1.54 -8.81 16.04
N ASP A 50 0.65 -9.77 16.30
CA ASP A 50 0.94 -10.89 17.17
C ASP A 50 2.02 -11.78 16.54
N ILE A 51 3.27 -11.57 16.98
CA ILE A 51 4.43 -12.34 16.53
C ILE A 51 4.30 -13.80 16.99
N SER A 52 3.56 -14.07 18.07
CA SER A 52 3.37 -15.42 18.58
C SER A 52 2.49 -16.28 17.67
N SER A 53 1.46 -15.71 17.04
CA SER A 53 0.59 -16.42 16.09
C SER A 53 1.27 -16.72 14.74
N LEU A 54 2.28 -15.92 14.36
CA LEU A 54 3.04 -16.11 13.12
C LEU A 54 4.23 -17.07 13.30
N VAL A 55 4.86 -17.10 14.48
CA VAL A 55 5.88 -18.11 14.83
C VAL A 55 5.25 -19.50 15.03
N SER A 56 3.99 -19.57 15.50
CA SER A 56 3.23 -20.83 15.53
C SER A 56 2.90 -21.40 14.13
N GLY A 57 3.08 -20.61 13.06
CA GLY A 57 2.97 -21.08 11.68
C GLY A 57 3.98 -22.16 11.29
N LEU A 58 5.13 -22.19 11.97
CA LEU A 58 6.22 -23.13 11.68
C LEU A 58 6.01 -24.54 12.25
N ASN A 59 5.07 -24.72 13.19
CA ASN A 59 4.71 -26.00 13.80
C ASN A 59 3.21 -26.31 13.62
N GLN A 60 2.66 -26.05 12.44
CA GLN A 60 1.26 -26.34 12.16
C GLN A 60 1.04 -27.84 11.90
N PRO A 61 -0.10 -28.41 12.33
CA PRO A 61 -0.41 -29.80 12.05
C PRO A 61 -0.55 -30.01 10.53
N LEU A 62 -0.07 -31.15 10.05
CA LEU A 62 -0.17 -31.55 8.65
C LEU A 62 -1.63 -31.51 8.19
N MET A 63 -1.86 -30.87 7.05
CA MET A 63 -3.18 -30.80 6.44
C MET A 63 -3.54 -32.15 5.80
N PRO A 64 -4.82 -32.55 5.78
CA PRO A 64 -5.25 -33.83 5.19
C PRO A 64 -5.25 -33.84 3.64
N VAL A 65 -4.95 -32.70 3.02
CA VAL A 65 -4.92 -32.50 1.56
C VAL A 65 -3.48 -32.40 1.05
N ARG A 66 -3.29 -32.79 -0.20
CA ARG A 66 -1.99 -32.84 -0.88
C ARG A 66 -1.42 -31.45 -1.16
N ALA A 67 -0.09 -31.39 -1.30
CA ALA A 67 0.63 -30.14 -1.51
C ALA A 67 0.19 -29.41 -2.78
N THR A 68 -0.04 -30.11 -3.89
CA THR A 68 -0.43 -29.49 -5.17
C THR A 68 -1.67 -28.60 -5.05
N LEU A 69 -2.71 -29.06 -4.35
CA LEU A 69 -3.93 -28.27 -4.13
C LEU A 69 -3.64 -27.06 -3.24
N LEU A 70 -2.88 -27.24 -2.15
CA LEU A 70 -2.54 -26.15 -1.23
C LEU A 70 -1.68 -25.08 -1.90
N ILE A 71 -0.73 -25.48 -2.76
CA ILE A 71 0.09 -24.56 -3.56
C ILE A 71 -0.81 -23.75 -4.49
N GLN A 72 -1.75 -24.40 -5.18
CA GLN A 72 -2.72 -23.70 -6.03
C GLN A 72 -3.55 -22.69 -5.23
N LYS A 73 -4.10 -23.09 -4.08
CA LYS A 73 -4.88 -22.19 -3.21
C LYS A 73 -4.05 -21.06 -2.62
N ALA A 74 -2.80 -21.31 -2.25
CA ALA A 74 -1.87 -20.27 -1.82
C ALA A 74 -1.61 -19.25 -2.94
N LEU A 75 -1.45 -19.70 -4.19
CA LEU A 75 -1.29 -18.82 -5.35
C LEU A 75 -2.52 -17.97 -5.64
N GLU A 76 -3.72 -18.57 -5.58
CA GLU A 76 -5.00 -17.86 -5.73
C GLU A 76 -5.12 -16.76 -4.67
N LEU A 77 -4.89 -17.09 -3.38
CA LEU A 77 -4.95 -16.12 -2.28
C LEU A 77 -3.89 -15.02 -2.39
N ALA A 78 -2.65 -15.37 -2.77
CA ALA A 78 -1.61 -14.38 -3.02
C ALA A 78 -1.98 -13.46 -4.20
N GLY A 79 -2.70 -13.98 -5.21
CA GLY A 79 -3.29 -13.19 -6.29
C GLY A 79 -4.28 -12.14 -5.79
N GLU A 80 -5.17 -12.52 -4.87
CA GLU A 80 -6.11 -11.57 -4.24
C GLU A 80 -5.40 -10.50 -3.41
N VAL A 81 -4.36 -10.87 -2.68
CA VAL A 81 -3.51 -9.92 -1.94
C VAL A 81 -2.89 -8.90 -2.89
N ARG A 82 -2.38 -9.32 -4.07
CA ARG A 82 -1.85 -8.39 -5.08
C ARG A 82 -2.91 -7.42 -5.60
N ASN A 83 -4.10 -7.93 -5.90
CA ASN A 83 -5.23 -7.11 -6.35
C ASN A 83 -5.62 -6.07 -5.29
N MET A 84 -5.76 -6.48 -4.03
CA MET A 84 -6.05 -5.57 -2.92
C MET A 84 -4.97 -4.51 -2.72
N GLY A 85 -3.69 -4.88 -2.86
CA GLY A 85 -2.58 -3.92 -2.81
C GLY A 85 -2.70 -2.82 -3.88
N ASN A 86 -3.08 -3.20 -5.11
CA ASN A 86 -3.31 -2.24 -6.20
C ASN A 86 -4.56 -1.36 -5.94
N SER A 87 -5.64 -1.93 -5.42
CA SER A 87 -6.83 -1.17 -5.04
C SER A 87 -6.54 -0.17 -3.92
N LEU A 88 -5.75 -0.57 -2.92
CA LEU A 88 -5.31 0.30 -1.84
C LEU A 88 -4.43 1.44 -2.37
N LEU A 89 -3.47 1.14 -3.25
CA LEU A 89 -2.63 2.15 -3.89
C LEU A 89 -3.49 3.16 -4.66
N SER A 90 -4.44 2.70 -5.47
CA SER A 90 -5.34 3.58 -6.21
C SER A 90 -6.19 4.47 -5.31
N ALA A 91 -6.69 3.94 -4.18
CA ALA A 91 -7.45 4.74 -3.21
C ALA A 91 -6.57 5.83 -2.56
N LEU A 92 -5.31 5.50 -2.22
CA LEU A 92 -4.36 6.46 -1.67
C LEU A 92 -4.00 7.57 -2.67
N GLU A 93 -3.70 7.20 -3.91
CA GLU A 93 -3.39 8.16 -4.98
C GLU A 93 -4.57 9.12 -5.24
N LYS A 94 -5.79 8.59 -5.30
CA LYS A 94 -7.00 9.40 -5.50
C LYS A 94 -7.27 10.33 -4.33
N ARG A 95 -7.08 9.85 -3.08
CA ARG A 95 -7.20 10.70 -1.90
C ARG A 95 -6.23 11.87 -1.94
N ASP A 96 -4.96 11.59 -2.21
CA ASP A 96 -3.91 12.61 -2.22
C ASP A 96 -4.10 13.60 -3.41
N ALA A 97 -4.61 13.13 -4.55
CA ALA A 97 -4.99 13.99 -5.68
C ALA A 97 -6.18 14.91 -5.37
N GLU A 98 -7.20 14.42 -4.65
CA GLU A 98 -8.33 15.24 -4.20
C GLU A 98 -7.89 16.28 -3.17
N ALA A 99 -7.05 15.90 -2.21
CA ALA A 99 -6.47 16.82 -1.23
C ALA A 99 -5.68 17.96 -1.92
N LEU A 100 -4.87 17.62 -2.93
CA LEU A 100 -4.14 18.63 -3.73
C LEU A 100 -5.08 19.54 -4.52
N THR A 101 -6.16 19.00 -5.08
CA THR A 101 -7.14 19.76 -5.85
C THR A 101 -7.88 20.77 -4.97
N ARG A 102 -8.30 20.36 -3.77
CA ARG A 102 -8.89 21.26 -2.76
C ARG A 102 -7.91 22.36 -2.34
N LEU A 103 -6.64 22.01 -2.09
CA LEU A 103 -5.62 22.99 -1.73
C LEU A 103 -5.42 24.05 -2.83
N ARG A 104 -5.35 23.63 -4.09
CA ARG A 104 -5.22 24.55 -5.24
C ARG A 104 -6.42 25.48 -5.34
N GLN A 105 -7.64 24.95 -5.15
CA GLN A 105 -8.85 25.76 -5.21
C GLN A 105 -8.90 26.81 -4.07
N ALA A 106 -8.49 26.43 -2.86
CA ALA A 106 -8.39 27.35 -1.73
C ALA A 106 -7.36 28.48 -1.99
N HIS A 107 -6.22 28.15 -2.59
CA HIS A 107 -5.22 29.14 -2.99
C HIS A 107 -5.76 30.08 -4.08
N GLU A 108 -6.44 29.56 -5.10
CA GLU A 108 -7.04 30.36 -6.17
C GLU A 108 -8.04 31.39 -5.61
N ILE A 109 -8.96 30.96 -4.74
CA ILE A 109 -9.92 31.87 -4.09
C ILE A 109 -9.19 32.96 -3.30
N THR A 110 -8.10 32.61 -2.62
CA THR A 110 -7.31 33.54 -1.82
C THR A 110 -6.59 34.57 -2.69
N ILE A 111 -6.01 34.14 -3.82
CA ILE A 111 -5.39 35.03 -4.81
C ILE A 111 -6.43 35.96 -5.42
N GLN A 112 -7.60 35.43 -5.82
CA GLN A 112 -8.66 36.25 -6.41
C GLN A 112 -9.19 37.31 -5.44
N LYS A 113 -9.27 37.02 -4.13
CA LYS A 113 -9.59 38.03 -3.10
C LYS A 113 -8.56 39.15 -3.04
N MET A 114 -7.26 38.83 -3.11
CA MET A 114 -6.21 39.87 -3.14
C MET A 114 -6.31 40.72 -4.42
N VAL A 115 -6.61 40.11 -5.56
CA VAL A 115 -6.83 40.84 -6.82
C VAL A 115 -8.07 41.72 -6.71
N GLN A 116 -9.15 41.24 -6.09
CA GLN A 116 -10.36 42.02 -5.85
C GLN A 116 -10.05 43.29 -5.05
N ASP A 117 -9.26 43.17 -3.97
CA ASP A 117 -8.86 44.32 -3.16
C ASP A 117 -8.06 45.35 -3.99
N VAL A 118 -7.14 44.89 -4.83
CA VAL A 118 -6.38 45.77 -5.75
C VAL A 118 -7.32 46.47 -6.75
N ARG A 119 -8.26 45.75 -7.36
CA ARG A 119 -9.24 46.34 -8.30
C ARG A 119 -10.17 47.34 -7.61
N TYR A 120 -10.58 47.06 -6.38
CA TYR A 120 -11.34 48.00 -5.57
C TYR A 120 -10.56 49.30 -5.31
N LEU A 121 -9.29 49.18 -4.92
CA LEU A 121 -8.43 50.36 -4.71
C LEU A 121 -8.22 51.16 -6.01
N GLN A 122 -8.02 50.50 -7.15
CA GLN A 122 -7.90 51.15 -8.46
C GLN A 122 -9.18 51.91 -8.85
N TRP A 123 -10.35 51.33 -8.57
CA TRP A 123 -11.62 52.02 -8.79
C TRP A 123 -11.75 53.27 -7.90
N LYS A 124 -11.41 53.16 -6.61
CA LYS A 124 -11.42 54.32 -5.69
C LYS A 124 -10.38 55.38 -6.03
N GLU A 125 -9.22 54.99 -6.53
CA GLU A 125 -8.22 55.91 -7.08
C GLU A 125 -8.78 56.68 -8.29
N ALA A 126 -9.44 55.99 -9.23
CA ALA A 126 -10.05 56.62 -10.40
C ALA A 126 -11.18 57.59 -10.00
N GLU A 127 -12.01 57.23 -9.02
CA GLU A 127 -13.05 58.10 -8.45
C GLU A 127 -12.44 59.38 -7.86
N ALA A 128 -11.37 59.25 -7.06
CA ALA A 128 -10.66 60.39 -6.48
C ALA A 128 -9.97 61.27 -7.54
N SER A 129 -9.46 60.68 -8.62
CA SER A 129 -8.90 61.40 -9.77
C SER A 129 -9.96 62.25 -10.48
N THR A 130 -11.16 61.71 -10.67
CA THR A 130 -12.29 62.48 -11.23
C THR A 130 -12.66 63.66 -10.33
N GLU A 131 -12.72 63.46 -9.02
CA GLU A 131 -12.98 64.54 -8.06
C GLU A 131 -11.88 65.63 -8.06
N ALA A 132 -10.61 65.23 -8.22
CA ALA A 132 -9.50 66.17 -8.34
C ALA A 132 -9.60 67.03 -9.62
N LEU A 133 -10.04 66.45 -10.75
CA LEU A 133 -10.27 67.19 -11.99
C LEU A 133 -11.40 68.22 -11.86
N ILE A 134 -12.44 67.90 -11.09
CA ILE A 134 -13.53 68.86 -10.79
C ILE A 134 -12.99 70.06 -10.03
N LYS A 135 -12.21 69.83 -8.97
CA LYS A 135 -11.57 70.93 -8.21
C LYS A 135 -10.60 71.75 -9.06
N SER A 136 -9.85 71.11 -9.95
CA SER A 136 -8.99 71.79 -10.92
C SER A 136 -9.80 72.69 -11.85
N ARG A 137 -10.94 72.18 -12.34
CA ARG A 137 -11.89 72.95 -13.16
C ARG A 137 -12.44 74.16 -12.42
N GLU A 138 -12.83 74.02 -11.14
CA GLU A 138 -13.30 75.12 -10.30
C GLU A 138 -12.26 76.25 -10.22
N SER A 139 -10.97 75.90 -10.05
CA SER A 139 -9.90 76.90 -10.06
C SER A 139 -9.73 77.60 -11.42
N ALA A 140 -9.87 76.88 -12.53
CA ALA A 140 -9.86 77.48 -13.87
C ALA A 140 -11.10 78.36 -14.11
N LEU A 141 -12.26 77.97 -13.56
CA LEU A 141 -13.51 78.72 -13.65
C LEU A 141 -13.42 80.05 -12.89
N GLU A 142 -12.86 80.04 -11.69
CA GLU A 142 -12.63 81.27 -10.92
C GLU A 142 -11.70 82.23 -11.66
N ARG A 143 -10.63 81.72 -12.29
CA ARG A 143 -9.76 82.55 -13.16
C ARG A 143 -10.54 83.13 -14.34
N TYR A 144 -11.33 82.33 -15.04
CA TYR A 144 -12.16 82.79 -16.16
C TYR A 144 -13.16 83.87 -15.73
N ARG A 145 -13.89 83.64 -14.63
CA ARG A 145 -14.82 84.62 -14.05
C ARG A 145 -14.14 85.93 -13.68
N PHE A 146 -12.98 85.85 -13.06
CA PHE A 146 -12.22 87.03 -12.65
C PHE A 146 -11.85 87.91 -13.86
N TYR A 147 -11.32 87.32 -14.94
CA TYR A 147 -10.96 88.08 -16.14
C TYR A 147 -12.18 88.57 -16.93
N GLN A 148 -13.27 87.79 -17.00
CA GLN A 148 -14.53 88.25 -17.61
C GLN A 148 -15.14 89.44 -16.86
N ARG A 149 -15.06 89.44 -15.52
CA ARG A 149 -15.48 90.58 -14.69
C ARG A 149 -14.63 91.82 -14.95
N LEU A 150 -13.31 91.68 -15.11
CA LEU A 150 -12.42 92.79 -15.46
C LEU A 150 -12.70 93.38 -16.85
N LEU A 151 -13.24 92.57 -17.77
CA LEU A 151 -13.69 92.99 -19.10
C LEU A 151 -15.09 93.61 -19.12
N GLY A 152 -15.76 93.73 -17.96
CA GLY A 152 -17.02 94.45 -17.82
C GLY A 152 -18.28 93.61 -18.04
N LYS A 153 -18.17 92.27 -18.12
CA LYS A 153 -19.35 91.39 -18.20
C LYS A 153 -20.00 91.20 -16.83
N ASN A 154 -21.33 91.08 -16.80
CA ASN A 154 -22.11 90.88 -15.58
C ASN A 154 -22.22 89.39 -15.21
N GLU A 155 -22.44 89.10 -13.92
CA GLU A 155 -22.48 87.74 -13.38
C GLU A 155 -23.61 86.86 -13.96
N ASP A 156 -24.68 87.49 -14.46
CA ASP A 156 -25.80 86.81 -15.15
C ASP A 156 -25.41 86.25 -16.52
N GLU A 157 -24.40 86.80 -17.19
CA GLU A 157 -23.90 86.33 -18.49
C GLU A 157 -22.93 85.13 -18.37
N LEU A 158 -22.61 84.71 -17.13
CA LEU A 158 -21.62 83.65 -16.82
C LEU A 158 -22.23 82.41 -16.16
N LYS A 159 -23.56 82.32 -16.04
CA LYS A 159 -24.25 81.24 -15.32
C LYS A 159 -24.15 79.86 -16.00
N ASP A 160 -24.16 79.82 -17.32
CA ASP A 160 -24.20 78.55 -18.08
C ASP A 160 -22.89 77.75 -17.97
N VAL A 161 -21.76 78.44 -17.74
CA VAL A 161 -20.42 77.81 -17.60
C VAL A 161 -20.21 77.22 -16.18
N ALA A 162 -21.06 77.61 -15.22
CA ALA A 162 -20.89 77.37 -13.79
C ALA A 162 -21.53 76.08 -13.27
N SER A 163 -22.61 75.58 -13.88
CA SER A 163 -23.39 74.48 -13.32
C SER A 163 -22.85 73.11 -13.76
N PHE A 164 -22.26 72.37 -12.82
CA PHE A 164 -21.84 70.98 -13.02
C PHE A 164 -22.27 70.11 -11.84
N SER A 165 -23.05 69.06 -12.10
CA SER A 165 -23.32 68.00 -11.14
C SER A 165 -22.68 66.71 -11.64
N LEU A 166 -21.84 66.09 -10.81
CA LEU A 166 -21.22 64.81 -11.15
C LEU A 166 -22.29 63.72 -11.25
N GLN A 167 -22.49 63.20 -12.46
CA GLN A 167 -23.40 62.10 -12.72
C GLN A 167 -22.60 60.88 -13.18
N ARG A 168 -22.53 59.86 -12.32
CA ARG A 168 -21.86 58.60 -12.62
C ARG A 168 -22.87 57.68 -13.33
N ARG A 169 -22.88 57.70 -14.66
CA ARG A 169 -23.72 56.83 -15.48
C ARG A 169 -22.97 55.55 -15.82
N GLU A 170 -23.67 54.44 -15.82
CA GLU A 170 -23.09 53.14 -16.18
C GLU A 170 -22.90 53.08 -17.70
N LEU A 171 -21.68 52.76 -18.13
CA LEU A 171 -21.32 52.60 -19.54
C LEU A 171 -21.37 51.11 -19.90
N THR A 172 -22.22 50.77 -20.86
CA THR A 172 -22.29 49.45 -21.51
C THR A 172 -22.16 49.63 -23.02
N GLU A 173 -21.84 48.56 -23.76
CA GLU A 173 -21.70 48.61 -25.22
C GLU A 173 -22.95 49.19 -25.90
N GLU A 174 -24.14 48.75 -25.48
CA GLU A 174 -25.43 49.20 -26.04
C GLU A 174 -25.74 50.68 -25.76
N LYS A 175 -25.26 51.22 -24.64
CA LYS A 175 -25.56 52.58 -24.18
C LYS A 175 -24.40 53.54 -24.40
N PHE A 176 -23.29 53.08 -24.99
CA PHE A 176 -22.06 53.85 -25.08
C PHE A 176 -22.27 55.14 -25.86
N ASP A 177 -22.84 55.04 -27.07
CA ASP A 177 -23.01 56.20 -27.95
C ASP A 177 -23.96 57.25 -27.34
N GLU A 178 -25.06 56.82 -26.72
CA GLU A 178 -26.03 57.70 -26.04
C GLU A 178 -25.37 58.39 -24.84
N VAL A 179 -24.81 57.62 -23.91
CA VAL A 179 -24.21 58.16 -22.68
C VAL A 179 -22.97 59.00 -22.98
N TYR A 180 -22.16 58.62 -23.98
CA TYR A 180 -21.01 59.40 -24.40
C TYR A 180 -21.43 60.74 -25.01
N ALA A 181 -22.46 60.76 -25.86
CA ALA A 181 -23.00 62.01 -26.41
C ALA A 181 -23.51 62.94 -25.29
N GLU A 182 -24.23 62.41 -24.31
CA GLU A 182 -24.70 63.17 -23.14
C GLU A 182 -23.53 63.70 -22.28
N LEU A 183 -22.48 62.88 -22.08
CA LEU A 183 -21.27 63.32 -21.37
C LEU A 183 -20.53 64.43 -22.13
N VAL A 184 -20.49 64.37 -23.46
CA VAL A 184 -19.92 65.43 -24.30
C VAL A 184 -20.78 66.68 -24.27
N GLU A 185 -22.10 66.57 -24.30
CA GLU A 185 -23.01 67.71 -24.16
C GLU A 185 -22.84 68.40 -22.79
N GLN A 186 -22.71 67.60 -21.73
CA GLN A 186 -22.56 68.12 -20.38
C GLN A 186 -21.17 68.72 -20.13
N TYR A 187 -20.09 67.98 -20.42
CA TYR A 187 -18.71 68.34 -20.03
C TYR A 187 -17.84 68.86 -21.18
N GLY A 188 -18.28 68.73 -22.42
CA GLY A 188 -17.57 69.16 -23.62
C GLY A 188 -18.03 70.51 -24.19
N GLN A 189 -18.76 71.31 -23.41
CA GLN A 189 -19.27 72.63 -23.84
C GLN A 189 -18.17 73.50 -24.43
N GLU A 190 -18.39 74.01 -25.64
CA GLU A 190 -17.47 74.95 -26.29
C GLU A 190 -17.66 76.35 -25.74
N ILE A 191 -16.60 76.89 -25.14
CA ILE A 191 -16.57 78.27 -24.64
C ILE A 191 -15.97 79.14 -25.74
N MET A 192 -16.79 80.00 -26.35
CA MET A 192 -16.32 80.88 -27.42
C MET A 192 -15.28 81.89 -26.88
N PRO A 193 -14.09 81.97 -27.48
CA PRO A 193 -13.10 82.96 -27.08
C PRO A 193 -13.55 84.38 -27.49
N ASP A 194 -13.21 85.36 -26.66
CA ASP A 194 -13.43 86.78 -26.96
C ASP A 194 -12.53 87.22 -28.13
N GLU A 195 -13.09 87.94 -29.11
CA GLU A 195 -12.37 88.42 -30.29
C GLU A 195 -11.33 89.50 -29.93
N TYR A 196 -10.17 89.43 -30.60
CA TYR A 196 -9.12 90.45 -30.46
C TYR A 196 -9.39 91.63 -31.38
N PRO A 197 -9.12 92.88 -30.94
CA PRO A 197 -9.25 94.04 -31.80
C PRO A 197 -8.22 94.00 -32.95
N SER A 198 -8.62 94.50 -34.13
CA SER A 198 -7.74 94.58 -35.29
C SER A 198 -6.58 95.56 -35.06
N LEU A 199 -5.36 95.12 -35.40
CA LEU A 199 -4.16 95.97 -35.37
C LEU A 199 -3.97 96.63 -36.74
N GLU A 200 -3.75 97.94 -36.76
CA GLU A 200 -3.46 98.69 -37.97
C GLU A 200 -1.93 98.76 -38.19
N MET A 201 -1.49 98.66 -39.44
CA MET A 201 -0.07 98.67 -39.81
C MET A 201 0.29 100.06 -40.36
N THR A 202 1.22 100.75 -39.71
CA THR A 202 1.76 102.04 -40.17
C THR A 202 3.04 101.86 -41.00
N ASP A 203 3.15 102.64 -42.07
CA ASP A 203 4.15 102.50 -43.13
C ASP A 203 5.45 103.24 -42.79
N GLU A 204 6.25 102.64 -41.89
CA GLU A 204 7.70 102.85 -41.75
C GLU A 204 8.26 101.74 -40.83
N GLY A 205 8.65 100.59 -41.41
CA GLY A 205 9.52 99.61 -40.75
C GLY A 205 9.01 98.92 -39.47
N LYS A 206 7.93 98.11 -39.59
CA LYS A 206 7.51 97.01 -38.68
C LYS A 206 7.16 97.35 -37.22
N LEU A 207 6.15 98.19 -36.99
CA LEU A 207 5.46 98.26 -35.70
C LEU A 207 3.94 98.08 -35.90
N LEU A 208 3.35 97.13 -35.15
CA LEU A 208 1.90 96.89 -35.10
C LEU A 208 1.34 97.59 -33.86
N LEU A 209 0.63 98.69 -34.09
CA LEU A 209 0.15 99.57 -33.03
C LEU A 209 -1.38 99.50 -32.97
N ILE A 210 -1.92 99.63 -31.76
CA ILE A 210 -3.37 99.89 -31.63
C ILE A 210 -3.64 101.34 -32.03
N THR A 211 -4.87 101.64 -32.49
CA THR A 211 -5.27 102.97 -32.98
C THR A 211 -4.87 104.11 -32.04
N SER A 212 -5.05 103.93 -30.73
CA SER A 212 -4.62 104.94 -29.75
C SER A 212 -3.10 105.07 -29.59
N GLU A 213 -2.30 104.00 -29.78
CA GLU A 213 -0.84 104.14 -29.77
C GLU A 213 -0.34 104.93 -30.99
N SER A 214 -1.02 104.76 -32.15
CA SER A 214 -0.77 105.58 -33.34
C SER A 214 -1.14 107.05 -33.11
N ASP A 215 -2.32 107.30 -32.52
CA ASP A 215 -2.76 108.64 -32.17
C ASP A 215 -1.80 109.32 -31.18
N GLU A 216 -1.28 108.59 -30.18
CA GLU A 216 -0.28 109.10 -29.22
C GLU A 216 0.99 109.55 -29.94
N ILE A 217 1.54 108.73 -30.84
CA ILE A 217 2.74 109.08 -31.60
C ILE A 217 2.49 110.33 -32.44
N SER A 218 1.33 110.43 -33.09
CA SER A 218 0.99 111.60 -33.91
C SER A 218 0.90 112.90 -33.08
N HIS A 219 0.29 112.84 -31.88
CA HIS A 219 0.24 113.98 -30.97
C HIS A 219 1.62 114.34 -30.41
N LEU A 220 2.48 113.35 -30.12
CA LEU A 220 3.86 113.60 -29.69
C LEU A 220 4.72 114.23 -30.79
N GLU A 221 4.54 113.82 -32.04
CA GLU A 221 5.24 114.42 -33.19
C GLU A 221 4.81 115.86 -33.44
N ASN A 222 3.50 116.13 -33.41
CA ASN A 222 2.94 117.48 -33.50
C ASN A 222 3.44 118.35 -32.33
N ALA A 223 3.38 117.85 -31.09
CA ALA A 223 3.91 118.52 -29.93
C ALA A 223 5.41 118.82 -30.05
N ARG A 224 6.22 117.87 -30.54
CA ARG A 224 7.67 118.06 -30.78
C ARG A 224 7.90 119.20 -31.77
N ASN A 225 7.22 119.16 -32.92
CA ASN A 225 7.38 120.17 -33.97
C ASN A 225 6.96 121.57 -33.48
N LEU A 226 5.85 121.67 -32.75
CA LEU A 226 5.39 122.92 -32.12
C LEU A 226 6.33 123.40 -31.01
N THR A 227 6.94 122.50 -30.24
CA THR A 227 7.94 122.83 -29.21
C THR A 227 9.21 123.39 -29.82
N VAL A 228 9.70 122.77 -30.90
CA VAL A 228 10.87 123.27 -31.65
C VAL A 228 10.57 124.65 -32.23
N ALA A 229 9.39 124.85 -32.83
CA ALA A 229 8.97 126.15 -33.35
C ALA A 229 8.86 127.22 -32.24
N SER A 230 8.24 126.92 -31.11
CA SER A 230 8.17 127.78 -29.92
C SER A 230 9.58 128.20 -29.44
N THR A 231 10.53 127.27 -29.38
CA THR A 231 11.92 127.52 -28.97
C THR A 231 12.63 128.48 -29.93
N VAL A 232 12.36 128.37 -31.23
CA VAL A 232 12.87 129.30 -32.27
C VAL A 232 12.29 130.71 -32.09
N PHE A 233 10.99 130.85 -31.79
CA PHE A 233 10.39 132.17 -31.53
C PHE A 233 10.86 132.80 -30.21
N HIS A 234 11.09 131.99 -29.17
CA HIS A 234 11.71 132.46 -27.94
C HIS A 234 13.14 132.96 -28.16
N SER A 235 13.96 132.29 -28.98
CA SER A 235 15.32 132.73 -29.29
C SER A 235 15.35 133.99 -30.17
N LEU A 236 14.39 134.15 -31.09
CA LEU A 236 14.17 135.39 -31.87
C LEU A 236 13.79 136.58 -30.97
N SER A 237 13.05 136.36 -29.88
CA SER A 237 12.74 137.44 -28.92
C SER A 237 13.99 137.95 -28.17
N ALA A 238 15.01 137.11 -27.98
CA ALA A 238 16.25 137.44 -27.27
C ALA A 238 17.29 138.17 -28.15
N THR A 239 17.19 138.09 -29.48
CA THR A 239 18.10 138.76 -30.43
C THR A 239 17.62 140.13 -30.90
N LEU A 240 16.32 140.46 -30.76
CA LEU A 240 15.72 141.73 -31.20
C LEU A 240 15.78 142.88 -30.18
N THR A 241 16.43 142.68 -29.03
CA THR A 241 16.47 143.65 -27.92
C THR A 241 17.41 144.88 -28.10
N PRO A 242 18.40 144.99 -29.04
CA PRO A 242 19.33 146.12 -29.07
C PRO A 242 19.07 147.16 -30.21
N ILE A 243 17.84 147.65 -30.39
CA ILE A 243 17.53 148.83 -31.26
C ILE A 243 17.14 150.04 -30.37
N PRO A 244 17.81 151.22 -30.47
CA PRO A 244 17.62 152.33 -29.54
C PRO A 244 16.43 153.24 -29.90
N ASP A 245 15.69 153.72 -28.88
CA ASP A 245 14.58 154.67 -29.02
C ASP A 245 15.07 156.11 -29.30
N ALA A 246 14.47 156.82 -30.26
CA ALA A 246 14.85 158.18 -30.64
C ALA A 246 14.15 159.26 -29.78
N LYS A 247 14.93 160.21 -29.24
CA LYS A 247 14.45 161.40 -28.52
C LYS A 247 14.66 162.67 -29.35
N THR A 248 13.61 163.45 -29.59
CA THR A 248 13.71 164.79 -30.18
C THR A 248 13.09 165.85 -29.28
N ASN A 249 13.89 166.87 -28.96
CA ASN A 249 13.50 168.03 -28.17
C ASN A 249 13.18 169.21 -29.09
N VAL A 250 12.10 169.91 -28.83
CA VAL A 250 11.83 171.25 -29.36
C VAL A 250 11.33 172.06 -28.17
N HIS A 251 11.83 173.28 -27.93
CA HIS A 251 11.08 174.48 -27.51
C HIS A 251 12.03 175.70 -27.42
N TYR A 252 11.57 176.79 -28.05
CA TYR A 252 12.15 178.14 -28.15
C TYR A 252 11.44 179.03 -27.11
N TRP A 253 12.18 179.87 -26.38
CA TRP A 253 11.70 180.78 -25.30
C TRP A 253 11.15 180.13 -24.01
N GLY A 254 11.92 179.23 -23.41
CA GLY A 254 11.91 178.99 -21.96
C GLY A 254 10.56 178.60 -21.33
N LEU A 255 10.09 177.38 -21.62
CA LEU A 255 9.28 176.46 -20.78
C LEU A 255 8.70 175.38 -21.72
N GLY A 256 9.15 174.12 -21.60
CA GLY A 256 8.86 173.04 -22.56
C GLY A 256 8.37 171.73 -21.91
N GLY A 257 7.72 170.87 -22.70
CA GLY A 257 7.27 169.51 -22.36
C GLY A 257 7.57 168.51 -23.47
N THR A 258 7.77 167.23 -23.11
CA THR A 258 8.26 166.12 -23.96
C THR A 258 7.18 165.11 -24.33
N ILE A 259 7.20 164.60 -25.57
CA ILE A 259 6.33 163.49 -26.07
C ILE A 259 7.23 162.29 -26.42
N ASP A 260 6.89 161.10 -25.92
CA ASP A 260 7.60 159.82 -26.17
C ASP A 260 6.86 158.98 -27.24
N LEU A 261 7.59 158.44 -28.23
CA LEU A 261 7.10 157.48 -29.23
C LEU A 261 8.03 156.25 -29.26
N LYS A 262 7.53 155.08 -28.84
CA LYS A 262 8.29 153.83 -28.65
C LYS A 262 7.97 152.79 -29.74
N VAL A 263 8.96 152.34 -30.50
CA VAL A 263 8.77 151.41 -31.64
C VAL A 263 9.51 150.07 -31.46
N GLY A 264 10.58 150.00 -30.66
CA GLY A 264 11.40 148.77 -30.49
C GLY A 264 10.81 147.68 -29.58
N THR A 265 10.02 148.03 -28.56
CA THR A 265 9.53 147.09 -27.52
C THR A 265 8.33 146.24 -27.94
N VAL A 266 7.62 146.59 -29.02
CA VAL A 266 6.41 145.87 -29.47
C VAL A 266 6.77 144.57 -30.21
N LEU A 267 7.86 144.57 -30.99
CA LEU A 267 8.21 143.44 -31.86
C LEU A 267 8.72 142.20 -31.09
N ALA A 268 9.56 142.42 -30.06
CA ALA A 268 10.01 141.33 -29.17
C ALA A 268 8.87 140.74 -28.32
N THR A 269 7.88 141.57 -27.95
CA THR A 269 6.69 141.13 -27.20
C THR A 269 5.77 140.26 -28.07
N VAL A 270 5.61 140.59 -29.36
CA VAL A 270 4.86 139.78 -30.33
C VAL A 270 5.53 138.42 -30.59
N ALA A 271 6.85 138.40 -30.74
CA ALA A 271 7.60 137.14 -30.90
C ALA A 271 7.48 136.23 -29.66
N ARG A 272 7.51 136.81 -28.44
CA ARG A 272 7.32 136.07 -27.19
C ARG A 272 5.89 135.53 -27.04
N LEU A 273 4.87 136.32 -27.36
CA LEU A 273 3.46 135.88 -27.37
C LEU A 273 3.22 134.73 -28.36
N MET A 274 3.85 134.77 -29.53
CA MET A 274 3.77 133.67 -30.50
C MET A 274 4.49 132.41 -29.99
N GLY A 275 5.64 132.57 -29.33
CA GLY A 275 6.35 131.47 -28.63
C GLY A 275 5.52 130.84 -27.52
N ASP A 276 4.87 131.66 -26.68
CA ASP A 276 4.00 131.24 -25.58
C ASP A 276 2.73 130.54 -26.09
N LEU A 277 2.08 131.07 -27.13
CA LEU A 277 0.91 130.43 -27.76
C LEU A 277 1.26 129.07 -28.37
N LEU A 278 2.36 128.97 -29.11
CA LEU A 278 2.85 127.69 -29.64
C LEU A 278 3.26 126.72 -28.52
N GLY A 279 3.79 127.25 -27.41
CA GLY A 279 4.10 126.49 -26.21
C GLY A 279 2.84 125.93 -25.52
N ILE A 280 1.75 126.70 -25.47
CA ILE A 280 0.44 126.26 -24.95
C ILE A 280 -0.16 125.17 -25.82
N TRP A 281 -0.14 125.32 -27.15
CA TRP A 281 -0.62 124.28 -28.08
C TRP A 281 0.24 123.02 -28.00
N ALA A 282 1.57 123.15 -27.92
CA ALA A 282 2.47 122.02 -27.69
C ALA A 282 2.21 121.33 -26.34
N ALA A 283 1.89 122.07 -25.29
CA ALA A 283 1.51 121.51 -23.99
C ALA A 283 0.17 120.78 -24.05
N TRP A 284 -0.81 121.31 -24.78
CA TRP A 284 -2.10 120.64 -25.01
C TRP A 284 -1.95 119.33 -25.78
N ASP A 285 -1.15 119.30 -26.85
CA ASP A 285 -0.85 118.05 -27.57
C ASP A 285 -0.05 117.06 -26.70
N ARG A 286 0.83 117.51 -25.80
CA ARG A 286 1.49 116.62 -24.81
C ARG A 286 0.52 116.06 -23.78
N ASP A 287 -0.43 116.85 -23.30
CA ASP A 287 -1.46 116.39 -22.37
C ASP A 287 -2.42 115.40 -23.05
N GLN A 288 -2.80 115.66 -24.31
CA GLN A 288 -3.57 114.71 -25.11
C GLN A 288 -2.79 113.43 -25.38
N ALA A 289 -1.50 113.52 -25.75
CA ALA A 289 -0.63 112.35 -25.83
C ALA A 289 -0.56 111.59 -24.49
N GLY A 290 -0.51 112.29 -23.36
CA GLY A 290 -0.56 111.67 -22.02
C GLY A 290 -1.87 110.95 -21.72
N ILE A 291 -3.01 111.51 -22.12
CA ILE A 291 -4.33 110.86 -22.01
C ILE A 291 -4.41 109.63 -22.93
N THR A 292 -3.92 109.76 -24.16
CA THR A 292 -3.92 108.69 -25.16
C THR A 292 -2.98 107.56 -24.77
N SER A 293 -1.80 107.85 -24.22
CA SER A 293 -0.86 106.88 -23.66
C SER A 293 -1.47 106.06 -22.52
N ARG A 294 -2.17 106.74 -21.61
CA ARG A 294 -2.92 106.06 -20.53
C ARG A 294 -4.04 105.19 -21.09
N THR A 295 -4.75 105.67 -22.09
CA THR A 295 -5.81 104.92 -22.78
C THR A 295 -5.27 103.69 -23.52
N ALA A 296 -4.14 103.84 -24.21
CA ALA A 296 -3.41 102.75 -24.86
C ALA A 296 -2.96 101.69 -23.83
N SER A 297 -2.42 102.11 -22.68
CA SER A 297 -2.04 101.21 -21.60
C SER A 297 -3.23 100.41 -21.03
N TYR A 298 -4.41 101.03 -20.95
CA TYR A 298 -5.64 100.35 -20.54
C TYR A 298 -6.16 99.39 -21.60
N LYS A 299 -6.07 99.74 -22.90
CA LYS A 299 -6.41 98.84 -24.01
C LYS A 299 -5.49 97.62 -24.07
N ARG A 300 -4.17 97.80 -23.96
CA ARG A 300 -3.20 96.69 -23.89
C ARG A 300 -3.46 95.78 -22.69
N ARG A 301 -3.80 96.36 -21.54
CA ARG A 301 -4.20 95.58 -20.35
C ARG A 301 -5.50 94.81 -20.56
N ALA A 302 -6.47 95.41 -21.25
CA ALA A 302 -7.70 94.71 -21.63
C ALA A 302 -7.44 93.57 -22.62
N ASP A 303 -6.52 93.74 -23.58
CA ASP A 303 -6.11 92.67 -24.49
C ASP A 303 -5.38 91.53 -23.76
N GLU A 304 -4.54 91.84 -22.77
CA GLU A 304 -3.95 90.83 -21.89
C GLU A 304 -5.01 90.09 -21.07
N TRP A 305 -6.01 90.81 -20.52
CA TRP A 305 -7.13 90.17 -19.83
C TRP A 305 -7.96 89.29 -20.77
N ARG A 306 -8.17 89.69 -22.04
CA ARG A 306 -8.81 88.85 -23.07
C ARG A 306 -7.98 87.60 -23.35
N LEU A 307 -6.66 87.71 -23.48
CA LEU A 307 -5.78 86.57 -23.66
C LEU A 307 -5.89 85.59 -22.49
N GLN A 308 -5.78 86.08 -21.25
CA GLN A 308 -5.89 85.24 -20.05
C GLN A 308 -7.29 84.62 -19.89
N SER A 309 -8.35 85.36 -20.22
CA SER A 309 -9.72 84.85 -20.29
C SER A 309 -9.84 83.72 -21.32
N ASN A 310 -9.32 83.92 -22.53
CA ASN A 310 -9.33 82.92 -23.61
C ASN A 310 -8.51 81.67 -23.28
N LEU A 311 -7.37 81.83 -22.62
CA LEU A 311 -6.57 80.71 -22.14
C LEU A 311 -7.32 79.92 -21.05
N ALA A 312 -7.95 80.62 -20.09
CA ALA A 312 -8.77 79.99 -19.06
C ALA A 312 -10.00 79.27 -19.66
N ALA A 313 -10.64 79.84 -20.69
CA ALA A 313 -11.72 79.19 -21.43
C ALA A 313 -11.28 77.90 -22.11
N ARG A 314 -10.12 77.91 -22.79
CA ARG A 314 -9.54 76.71 -23.40
C ARG A 314 -9.12 75.67 -22.37
N GLU A 315 -8.59 76.12 -21.23
CA GLU A 315 -8.23 75.25 -20.10
C GLU A 315 -9.48 74.57 -19.51
N LEU A 316 -10.60 75.30 -19.36
CA LEU A 316 -11.89 74.74 -18.96
C LEU A 316 -12.40 73.67 -19.93
N MET A 317 -12.33 73.92 -21.25
CA MET A 317 -12.71 72.95 -22.28
C MET A 317 -11.81 71.71 -22.24
N GLN A 318 -10.50 71.88 -22.04
CA GLN A 318 -9.55 70.78 -21.92
C GLN A 318 -9.85 69.93 -20.69
N ILE A 319 -10.04 70.55 -19.52
CA ILE A 319 -10.38 69.83 -18.28
C ILE A 319 -11.73 69.12 -18.43
N GLY A 320 -12.71 69.74 -19.10
CA GLY A 320 -13.99 69.12 -19.44
C GLY A 320 -13.84 67.79 -20.20
N ARG A 321 -13.01 67.77 -21.26
CA ARG A 321 -12.69 66.53 -21.99
C ARG A 321 -11.93 65.51 -21.13
N GLN A 322 -11.02 65.96 -20.26
CA GLN A 322 -10.32 65.08 -19.32
C GLN A 322 -11.27 64.43 -18.30
N ILE A 323 -12.30 65.15 -17.84
CA ILE A 323 -13.34 64.61 -16.95
C ILE A 323 -14.09 63.46 -17.65
N ILE A 324 -14.46 63.62 -18.92
CA ILE A 324 -15.12 62.54 -19.70
C ILE A 324 -14.24 61.28 -19.74
N THR A 325 -12.95 61.44 -20.07
CA THR A 325 -12.01 60.30 -20.07
C THR A 325 -11.87 59.66 -18.68
N SER A 326 -11.82 60.46 -17.62
CA SER A 326 -11.73 59.96 -16.24
C SER A 326 -12.99 59.18 -15.82
N LEU A 327 -14.17 59.65 -16.20
CA LEU A 327 -15.44 58.97 -15.95
C LEU A 327 -15.52 57.62 -16.68
N ILE A 328 -15.06 57.54 -17.93
CA ILE A 328 -14.94 56.27 -18.65
C ILE A 328 -13.97 55.33 -17.91
N ARG A 329 -12.83 55.84 -17.44
CA ARG A 329 -11.85 55.04 -16.68
C ARG A 329 -12.43 54.53 -15.35
N GLU A 330 -13.23 55.33 -14.66
CA GLU A 330 -13.97 54.91 -13.47
C GLU A 330 -14.89 53.73 -13.78
N GLN A 331 -15.65 53.78 -14.87
CA GLN A 331 -16.51 52.65 -15.26
C GLN A 331 -15.71 51.40 -15.65
N ILE A 332 -14.59 51.54 -16.38
CA ILE A 332 -13.72 50.41 -16.72
C ILE A 332 -13.22 49.72 -15.45
N THR A 333 -12.67 50.49 -14.51
CA THR A 333 -12.12 49.94 -13.24
C THR A 333 -13.21 49.32 -12.36
N ARG A 334 -14.43 49.89 -12.36
CA ARG A 334 -15.60 49.30 -11.70
C ARG A 334 -15.99 47.96 -12.32
N HIS A 335 -16.07 47.88 -13.65
CA HIS A 335 -16.37 46.63 -14.35
C HIS A 335 -15.29 45.56 -14.13
N GLU A 336 -14.01 45.94 -14.09
CA GLU A 336 -12.92 45.03 -13.72
C GLU A 336 -13.10 44.47 -12.30
N TYR A 337 -13.48 45.31 -11.33
CA TYR A 337 -13.80 44.88 -9.97
C TYR A 337 -15.00 43.92 -9.91
N GLU A 338 -16.10 44.25 -10.59
CA GLU A 338 -17.30 43.40 -10.64
C GLU A 338 -17.01 42.06 -11.34
N THR A 339 -16.13 42.04 -12.34
CA THR A 339 -15.68 40.82 -13.01
C THR A 339 -14.94 39.89 -12.05
N VAL A 340 -13.98 40.40 -11.29
CA VAL A 340 -13.25 39.61 -10.29
C VAL A 340 -14.19 39.11 -9.19
N LYS A 341 -15.18 39.91 -8.78
CA LYS A 341 -16.22 39.49 -7.83
C LYS A 341 -17.00 38.28 -8.34
N LYS A 342 -17.40 38.27 -9.62
CA LYS A 342 -18.05 37.12 -10.26
C LYS A 342 -17.12 35.90 -10.36
N GLN A 343 -15.85 36.09 -10.67
CA GLN A 343 -14.86 35.01 -10.70
C GLN A 343 -14.69 34.35 -9.33
N ILE A 344 -14.68 35.12 -8.23
CA ILE A 344 -14.66 34.60 -6.87
C ILE A 344 -15.91 33.77 -6.55
N GLU A 345 -17.08 34.23 -6.99
CA GLU A 345 -18.34 33.50 -6.81
C GLU A 345 -18.30 32.14 -7.53
N GLN A 346 -17.91 32.11 -8.80
CA GLN A 346 -17.71 30.88 -9.56
C GLN A 346 -16.66 29.96 -8.92
N ALA A 347 -15.54 30.51 -8.45
CA ALA A 347 -14.52 29.74 -7.74
C ALA A 347 -15.05 29.12 -6.44
N ARG A 348 -15.95 29.81 -5.72
CA ARG A 348 -16.61 29.25 -4.54
C ARG A 348 -17.62 28.15 -4.87
N GLU A 349 -18.30 28.23 -6.00
CA GLU A 349 -19.18 27.16 -6.46
C GLU A 349 -18.40 25.88 -6.77
N ILE A 350 -17.24 26.00 -7.44
CA ILE A 350 -16.33 24.88 -7.69
C ILE A 350 -15.83 24.29 -6.37
N ASP A 351 -15.43 25.14 -5.41
CA ASP A 351 -14.98 24.69 -4.09
C ASP A 351 -16.08 23.93 -3.34
N ARG A 352 -17.31 24.43 -3.32
CA ARG A 352 -18.46 23.70 -2.74
C ARG A 352 -18.66 22.35 -3.42
N LEU A 353 -18.62 22.29 -4.74
CA LEU A 353 -18.74 21.04 -5.48
C LEU A 353 -17.64 20.04 -5.10
N LEU A 354 -16.40 20.49 -4.90
CA LEU A 354 -15.29 19.62 -4.47
C LEU A 354 -15.50 19.03 -3.06
N HIS A 355 -16.21 19.75 -2.19
CA HIS A 355 -16.58 19.26 -0.85
C HIS A 355 -17.80 18.33 -0.90
N ASP A 356 -18.85 18.74 -1.61
CA ASP A 356 -20.17 18.10 -1.60
C ASP A 356 -20.26 16.87 -2.52
N LYS A 357 -19.37 16.75 -3.53
CA LYS A 357 -19.36 15.59 -4.42
C LYS A 357 -19.13 14.30 -3.64
N PHE A 358 -19.73 13.20 -4.12
CA PHE A 358 -19.59 11.89 -3.48
C PHE A 358 -18.14 11.40 -3.44
N THR A 359 -17.40 11.51 -4.55
CA THR A 359 -15.99 11.11 -4.66
C THR A 359 -15.06 12.20 -4.13
N ASN A 360 -15.19 12.51 -2.84
CA ASN A 360 -14.37 13.49 -2.14
C ASN A 360 -13.19 12.83 -1.41
N GLU A 361 -12.36 13.66 -0.78
CA GLU A 361 -11.20 13.21 0.01
C GLU A 361 -11.60 12.27 1.15
N GLU A 362 -12.75 12.52 1.80
CA GLU A 362 -13.25 11.73 2.93
C GLU A 362 -13.62 10.30 2.51
N LEU A 363 -14.32 10.14 1.37
CA LEU A 363 -14.64 8.83 0.82
C LEU A 363 -13.37 8.02 0.56
N TYR A 364 -12.38 8.60 -0.13
CA TYR A 364 -11.13 7.89 -0.41
C TYR A 364 -10.30 7.64 0.86
N GLY A 365 -10.39 8.51 1.85
CA GLY A 365 -9.83 8.30 3.19
C GLY A 365 -10.44 7.08 3.89
N TRP A 366 -11.77 6.97 3.89
CA TRP A 366 -12.49 5.81 4.41
C TRP A 366 -12.16 4.53 3.63
N MET A 367 -12.19 4.57 2.30
CA MET A 367 -11.84 3.44 1.45
C MET A 367 -10.41 2.96 1.72
N ALA A 368 -9.44 3.86 1.82
CA ALA A 368 -8.06 3.49 2.14
C ALA A 368 -7.94 2.84 3.52
N GLY A 369 -8.72 3.28 4.51
CA GLY A 369 -8.77 2.65 5.83
C GLY A 369 -9.31 1.22 5.79
N GLU A 370 -10.48 1.03 5.17
CA GLU A 370 -11.13 -0.29 5.09
C GLU A 370 -10.32 -1.26 4.22
N LEU A 371 -9.85 -0.81 3.05
CA LEU A 371 -8.98 -1.60 2.18
C LEU A 371 -7.68 -1.99 2.89
N SER A 372 -7.08 -1.10 3.69
CA SER A 372 -5.86 -1.43 4.43
C SER A 372 -6.08 -2.54 5.46
N LYS A 373 -7.24 -2.57 6.12
CA LYS A 373 -7.59 -3.61 7.09
C LYS A 373 -7.78 -4.96 6.37
N LEU A 374 -8.64 -4.99 5.37
CA LEU A 374 -8.93 -6.20 4.58
C LEU A 374 -7.66 -6.74 3.92
N TYR A 375 -6.83 -5.85 3.36
CA TYR A 375 -5.56 -6.21 2.74
C TYR A 375 -4.63 -6.97 3.70
N TYR A 376 -4.53 -6.51 4.95
CA TYR A 376 -3.69 -7.16 5.95
C TYR A 376 -4.26 -8.52 6.41
N GLU A 377 -5.58 -8.62 6.57
CA GLU A 377 -6.24 -9.89 6.92
C GLU A 377 -6.09 -10.94 5.81
N TYR A 378 -6.29 -10.56 4.55
CA TYR A 378 -6.05 -11.43 3.40
C TYR A 378 -4.58 -11.82 3.27
N TYR A 379 -3.65 -10.90 3.55
CA TYR A 379 -2.23 -11.21 3.55
C TYR A 379 -1.88 -12.28 4.59
N LYS A 380 -2.36 -12.16 5.84
CA LYS A 380 -2.17 -13.18 6.88
C LYS A 380 -2.70 -14.53 6.45
N PHE A 381 -3.93 -14.55 5.92
CA PHE A 381 -4.54 -15.79 5.47
C PHE A 381 -3.77 -16.44 4.32
N ALA A 382 -3.33 -15.67 3.32
CA ALA A 382 -2.50 -16.16 2.23
C ALA A 382 -1.14 -16.69 2.72
N PHE A 383 -0.51 -15.98 3.65
CA PHE A 383 0.77 -16.36 4.26
C PHE A 383 0.66 -17.69 5.02
N ASP A 384 -0.36 -17.84 5.88
CA ASP A 384 -0.57 -19.06 6.65
C ASP A 384 -0.81 -20.27 5.72
N VAL A 385 -1.62 -20.10 4.67
CA VAL A 385 -1.86 -21.16 3.68
C VAL A 385 -0.59 -21.51 2.90
N ALA A 386 0.26 -20.52 2.58
CA ALA A 386 1.55 -20.74 1.95
C ALA A 386 2.52 -21.52 2.85
N CYS A 387 2.57 -21.21 4.14
CA CYS A 387 3.37 -21.98 5.11
C CYS A 387 2.88 -23.43 5.25
N LYS A 388 1.56 -23.66 5.27
CA LYS A 388 0.98 -25.02 5.24
C LYS A 388 1.38 -25.75 3.96
N ALA A 389 1.31 -25.07 2.81
CA ALA A 389 1.72 -25.65 1.54
C ALA A 389 3.20 -26.05 1.54
N GLU A 390 4.09 -25.22 2.11
CA GLU A 390 5.52 -25.54 2.28
C GLU A 390 5.74 -26.77 3.17
N GLN A 391 5.09 -26.84 4.32
CA GLN A 391 5.20 -27.98 5.24
C GLN A 391 4.67 -29.28 4.62
N THR A 392 3.49 -29.23 4.00
CA THR A 392 2.91 -30.39 3.31
C THR A 392 3.82 -30.86 2.17
N MET A 393 4.35 -29.93 1.37
CA MET A 393 5.32 -30.24 0.31
C MET A 393 6.57 -30.93 0.87
N LYS A 394 7.17 -30.39 1.95
CA LYS A 394 8.34 -30.98 2.60
C LYS A 394 8.05 -32.38 3.15
N HIS A 395 6.85 -32.59 3.69
CA HIS A 395 6.42 -33.90 4.18
C HIS A 395 6.18 -34.92 3.06
N GLU A 396 5.62 -34.50 1.92
CA GLU A 396 5.44 -35.38 0.76
C GLU A 396 6.78 -35.79 0.14
N LEU A 397 7.70 -34.84 -0.01
CA LEU A 397 8.98 -35.09 -0.67
C LEU A 397 10.01 -35.73 0.27
N MET A 398 10.13 -35.29 1.52
CA MET A 398 11.10 -35.76 2.53
C MET A 398 12.49 -36.04 1.91
N ARG A 399 13.05 -34.98 1.34
CA ARG A 399 14.35 -34.96 0.67
C ARG A 399 15.32 -34.16 1.55
N PRO A 400 16.49 -34.71 1.90
CA PRO A 400 17.48 -34.00 2.71
C PRO A 400 17.86 -32.62 2.14
N GLU A 401 17.83 -32.48 0.82
CA GLU A 401 18.15 -31.22 0.11
C GLU A 401 17.14 -30.08 0.39
N LEU A 402 15.95 -30.41 0.89
CA LEU A 402 14.86 -29.48 1.11
C LEU A 402 14.62 -29.16 2.60
N ASP A 403 15.18 -29.94 3.53
CA ASP A 403 14.91 -29.82 4.96
C ASP A 403 15.32 -28.43 5.49
N ASP A 404 16.51 -27.96 5.12
CA ASP A 404 17.05 -26.66 5.58
C ASP A 404 16.57 -25.46 4.72
N ARG A 405 15.99 -25.72 3.55
CA ARG A 405 15.56 -24.64 2.63
C ARG A 405 14.24 -24.07 3.09
N THR A 406 14.20 -22.76 3.35
CA THR A 406 12.94 -22.03 3.62
C THR A 406 12.49 -21.32 2.35
N PHE A 407 11.29 -21.62 1.88
CA PHE A 407 10.71 -20.98 0.69
C PHE A 407 9.92 -19.73 1.06
N ILE A 408 9.03 -19.85 2.06
CA ILE A 408 8.15 -18.76 2.48
C ILE A 408 8.80 -17.96 3.62
N LYS A 409 9.12 -16.69 3.36
CA LYS A 409 9.80 -15.79 4.30
C LYS A 409 8.83 -15.00 5.15
N PHE A 410 9.13 -14.80 6.42
CA PHE A 410 8.24 -14.06 7.32
C PHE A 410 8.07 -12.56 6.98
N ASN A 411 9.08 -11.92 6.37
CA ASN A 411 9.17 -10.46 6.28
C ASN A 411 8.69 -9.87 4.93
N TYR A 412 7.56 -10.32 4.38
CA TYR A 412 7.01 -9.72 3.16
C TYR A 412 6.29 -8.40 3.43
N TRP A 413 5.67 -8.26 4.60
CA TRP A 413 4.88 -7.09 4.94
C TRP A 413 5.72 -5.95 5.52
N ASP A 414 5.91 -4.88 4.75
CA ASP A 414 6.55 -3.65 5.20
C ASP A 414 5.52 -2.64 5.73
N GLY A 415 5.42 -2.53 7.06
CA GLY A 415 4.51 -1.58 7.71
C GLY A 415 4.78 -0.10 7.34
N GLY A 416 6.03 0.26 7.03
CA GLY A 416 6.38 1.62 6.60
C GLY A 416 5.84 2.00 5.22
N ARG A 417 5.57 0.99 4.38
CA ARG A 417 5.00 1.14 3.04
C ARG A 417 3.57 0.57 2.93
N LYS A 418 2.88 0.44 4.07
CA LYS A 418 1.52 -0.11 4.16
C LYS A 418 1.37 -1.50 3.51
N GLY A 419 2.43 -2.30 3.54
CA GLY A 419 2.45 -3.67 3.00
C GLY A 419 2.48 -3.76 1.47
N LEU A 420 2.53 -2.66 0.73
CA LEU A 420 2.54 -2.69 -0.75
C LEU A 420 3.64 -3.63 -1.29
N LEU A 421 3.31 -4.36 -2.35
CA LEU A 421 4.14 -5.42 -2.98
C LEU A 421 4.36 -6.69 -2.14
N ALA A 422 3.83 -6.79 -0.91
CA ALA A 422 3.94 -8.03 -0.12
C ALA A 422 3.31 -9.23 -0.85
N GLY A 423 2.20 -9.01 -1.55
CA GLY A 423 1.54 -10.03 -2.36
C GLY A 423 2.38 -10.50 -3.55
N ASP A 424 3.08 -9.60 -4.25
CA ASP A 424 3.93 -9.95 -5.40
C ASP A 424 5.13 -10.78 -4.95
N ALA A 425 5.77 -10.39 -3.85
CA ALA A 425 6.89 -11.11 -3.27
C ALA A 425 6.49 -12.51 -2.80
N LEU A 426 5.37 -12.61 -2.05
CA LEU A 426 4.82 -13.90 -1.61
C LEU A 426 4.46 -14.80 -2.80
N HIS A 427 3.78 -14.25 -3.81
CA HIS A 427 3.38 -15.01 -5.00
C HIS A 427 4.58 -15.58 -5.76
N LEU A 428 5.66 -14.81 -5.90
CA LEU A 428 6.89 -15.27 -6.53
C LEU A 428 7.55 -16.42 -5.75
N ASP A 429 7.64 -16.32 -4.43
CA ASP A 429 8.26 -17.35 -3.61
C ASP A 429 7.40 -18.63 -3.57
N ILE A 430 6.07 -18.54 -3.61
CA ILE A 430 5.18 -19.70 -3.81
C ILE A 430 5.41 -20.33 -5.20
N LYS A 431 5.58 -19.52 -6.27
CA LYS A 431 5.90 -20.05 -7.61
C LYS A 431 7.24 -20.75 -7.67
N ARG A 432 8.26 -20.25 -6.97
CA ARG A 432 9.55 -20.94 -6.84
C ARG A 432 9.39 -22.28 -6.14
N MET A 433 8.63 -22.30 -5.04
CA MET A 433 8.32 -23.52 -4.31
C MET A 433 7.60 -24.56 -5.18
N GLU A 434 6.61 -24.13 -5.99
CA GLU A 434 5.91 -24.98 -6.96
C GLU A 434 6.89 -25.62 -7.97
N MET A 435 7.83 -24.84 -8.52
CA MET A 435 8.83 -25.38 -9.44
C MET A 435 9.76 -26.39 -8.75
N VAL A 436 10.20 -26.10 -7.53
CA VAL A 436 11.01 -27.05 -6.75
C VAL A 436 10.24 -28.34 -6.46
N TYR A 437 8.94 -28.26 -6.18
CA TYR A 437 8.10 -29.42 -6.01
C TYR A 437 8.09 -30.29 -7.28
N HIS A 438 7.88 -29.69 -8.46
CA HIS A 438 7.93 -30.43 -9.72
C HIS A 438 9.30 -31.04 -10.03
N GLU A 439 10.39 -30.36 -9.69
CA GLU A 439 11.76 -30.87 -9.88
C GLU A 439 12.06 -32.09 -8.99
N HIS A 440 11.58 -32.08 -7.74
CA HIS A 440 11.92 -33.10 -6.74
C HIS A 440 10.87 -34.19 -6.57
N ASN A 441 9.68 -34.03 -7.19
CA ASN A 441 8.65 -35.06 -7.27
C ASN A 441 9.05 -36.13 -8.30
N LEU A 442 10.08 -36.90 -7.92
CA LEU A 442 10.63 -38.00 -8.70
C LEU A 442 9.89 -39.28 -8.38
N ARG A 443 9.78 -40.16 -9.38
CA ARG A 443 9.13 -41.46 -9.19
C ARG A 443 9.97 -42.37 -8.30
N GLU A 444 9.38 -42.78 -7.19
CA GLU A 444 9.91 -43.80 -6.28
C GLU A 444 9.56 -45.21 -6.79
N TYR A 445 10.21 -46.24 -6.26
CA TYR A 445 9.84 -47.62 -6.60
C TYR A 445 8.50 -47.95 -5.98
N GLU A 446 7.52 -48.31 -6.80
CA GLU A 446 6.19 -48.70 -6.37
C GLU A 446 6.17 -50.23 -6.18
N LEU A 447 6.00 -50.68 -4.94
CA LEU A 447 6.00 -52.10 -4.57
C LEU A 447 4.68 -52.50 -3.93
N THR A 448 4.33 -53.77 -4.06
CA THR A 448 3.19 -54.38 -3.37
C THR A 448 3.69 -55.57 -2.58
N LYS A 449 3.36 -55.62 -1.29
CA LYS A 449 3.63 -56.76 -0.42
C LYS A 449 2.33 -57.24 0.23
N HIS A 450 2.15 -58.55 0.21
CA HIS A 450 1.07 -59.21 0.91
C HIS A 450 1.62 -59.81 2.20
N VAL A 451 1.06 -59.40 3.33
CA VAL A 451 1.51 -59.81 4.64
C VAL A 451 0.44 -60.68 5.27
N SER A 452 0.76 -61.96 5.44
CA SER A 452 -0.07 -62.94 6.13
C SER A 452 0.15 -62.84 7.64
N LEU A 453 -0.93 -62.65 8.40
CA LEU A 453 -0.88 -62.64 9.86
C LEU A 453 -0.40 -64.00 10.38
N LEU A 454 -0.87 -65.10 9.79
CA LEU A 454 -0.44 -66.46 10.13
C LEU A 454 1.08 -66.66 10.01
N GLN A 455 1.73 -66.00 9.03
CA GLN A 455 3.18 -66.08 8.84
C GLN A 455 3.96 -65.13 9.76
N VAL A 456 3.45 -63.92 10.00
CA VAL A 456 4.17 -62.93 10.80
C VAL A 456 4.04 -63.21 12.31
N ASP A 457 2.81 -63.42 12.77
CA ASP A 457 2.50 -63.71 14.16
C ASP A 457 1.28 -64.65 14.25
N PRO A 458 1.50 -65.97 14.26
CA PRO A 458 0.41 -66.94 14.31
C PRO A 458 -0.39 -66.88 15.62
N LEU A 459 0.23 -66.47 16.74
CA LEU A 459 -0.48 -66.36 18.01
C LEU A 459 -1.46 -65.20 17.99
N ALA A 460 -1.11 -64.09 17.35
CA ALA A 460 -2.03 -62.98 17.13
C ALA A 460 -3.28 -63.41 16.34
N LEU A 461 -3.15 -64.31 15.33
CA LEU A 461 -4.31 -64.85 14.62
C LEU A 461 -5.22 -65.67 15.55
N ILE A 462 -4.66 -66.52 16.41
CA ILE A 462 -5.46 -67.28 17.38
C ILE A 462 -6.13 -66.35 18.40
N GLN A 463 -5.43 -65.31 18.84
CA GLN A 463 -5.99 -64.28 19.71
C GLN A 463 -7.17 -63.57 19.03
N LEU A 464 -7.05 -63.24 17.74
CA LEU A 464 -8.12 -62.62 16.97
C LEU A 464 -9.36 -63.52 16.87
N ARG A 465 -9.18 -64.82 16.63
CA ARG A 465 -10.30 -65.79 16.54
C ARG A 465 -11.05 -65.95 17.86
N THR A 466 -10.32 -65.94 18.98
CA THR A 466 -10.87 -66.22 20.32
C THR A 466 -11.45 -64.99 21.01
N THR A 467 -10.74 -63.86 20.94
CA THR A 467 -11.08 -62.65 21.66
C THR A 467 -11.66 -61.55 20.77
N GLY A 468 -11.58 -61.71 19.45
CA GLY A 468 -11.96 -60.68 18.49
C GLY A 468 -10.92 -59.56 18.32
N ARG A 469 -9.80 -59.57 19.06
CA ARG A 469 -8.78 -58.50 18.97
C ARG A 469 -7.37 -59.06 18.94
N CYS A 470 -6.48 -58.44 18.18
CA CYS A 470 -5.05 -58.76 18.25
C CYS A 470 -4.18 -57.57 17.84
N THR A 471 -2.91 -57.61 18.22
CA THR A 471 -1.90 -56.65 17.80
C THR A 471 -0.81 -57.38 17.02
N VAL A 472 -0.39 -56.83 15.89
CA VAL A 472 0.68 -57.39 15.05
C VAL A 472 1.72 -56.32 14.73
N ARG A 473 2.99 -56.71 14.81
CA ARG A 473 4.12 -55.85 14.48
C ARG A 473 4.75 -56.30 13.16
N LEU A 474 4.93 -55.35 12.24
CA LEU A 474 5.62 -55.54 10.97
C LEU A 474 7.07 -55.02 11.09
N PRO A 475 8.08 -55.90 11.20
CA PRO A 475 9.48 -55.49 11.32
C PRO A 475 10.05 -55.08 9.96
N GLU A 476 11.16 -54.32 9.98
CA GLU A 476 11.88 -53.91 8.76
C GLU A 476 12.35 -55.12 7.93
N ALA A 477 12.86 -56.16 8.61
CA ALA A 477 13.35 -57.39 8.02
C ALA A 477 12.33 -58.07 7.08
N LEU A 478 11.03 -57.95 7.37
CA LEU A 478 9.96 -58.50 6.54
C LEU A 478 9.99 -57.93 5.11
N PHE A 479 10.33 -56.64 4.98
CA PHE A 479 10.44 -55.94 3.69
C PHE A 479 11.83 -56.10 3.05
N ASP A 480 12.88 -56.33 3.86
CA ASP A 480 14.22 -56.64 3.35
C ASP A 480 14.30 -57.97 2.63
N MET A 481 13.42 -58.93 2.96
CA MET A 481 13.31 -60.20 2.23
C MET A 481 12.92 -60.00 0.75
N ASP A 482 12.17 -58.94 0.41
CA ASP A 482 11.74 -58.67 -0.96
C ASP A 482 12.74 -57.76 -1.70
N GLY A 483 13.28 -56.77 -0.99
CA GLY A 483 14.14 -55.73 -1.57
C GLY A 483 15.21 -55.29 -0.57
N PRO A 484 16.28 -56.08 -0.38
CA PRO A 484 17.34 -55.73 0.54
C PRO A 484 18.10 -54.52 0.01
N GLY A 485 18.29 -53.50 0.85
CA GLY A 485 18.94 -52.24 0.47
C GLY A 485 17.97 -51.13 0.03
N HIS A 486 16.66 -51.40 0.01
CA HIS A 486 15.68 -50.33 -0.09
C HIS A 486 15.52 -49.61 1.26
N TYR A 487 15.47 -48.28 1.24
CA TYR A 487 15.17 -47.44 2.39
C TYR A 487 14.01 -46.50 2.07
N PHE A 488 13.62 -45.66 3.03
CA PHE A 488 12.56 -44.68 2.87
C PHE A 488 11.24 -45.31 2.39
N ARG A 489 10.85 -46.41 3.06
CA ARG A 489 9.67 -47.20 2.70
C ARG A 489 8.40 -46.58 3.29
N ARG A 490 7.53 -46.04 2.45
CA ARG A 490 6.28 -45.37 2.85
C ARG A 490 5.05 -46.01 2.27
N ILE A 491 4.03 -46.22 3.09
CA ILE A 491 2.75 -46.76 2.67
C ILE A 491 2.07 -45.77 1.72
N LYS A 492 1.54 -46.29 0.62
CA LYS A 492 0.66 -45.57 -0.31
C LYS A 492 -0.80 -45.92 -0.08
N THR A 493 -1.09 -47.19 0.19
CA THR A 493 -2.42 -47.67 0.58
C THR A 493 -2.30 -49.04 1.26
N VAL A 494 -3.22 -49.31 2.18
CA VAL A 494 -3.39 -50.63 2.80
C VAL A 494 -4.81 -51.10 2.52
N ALA A 495 -4.94 -52.35 2.08
CA ALA A 495 -6.20 -53.05 2.02
C ALA A 495 -6.10 -54.35 2.82
N MET A 496 -7.24 -54.87 3.28
CA MET A 496 -7.28 -56.07 4.11
C MET A 496 -8.22 -57.11 3.51
N SER A 497 -7.77 -58.36 3.49
CA SER A 497 -8.59 -59.52 3.18
C SER A 497 -8.65 -60.45 4.39
N VAL A 498 -9.84 -60.94 4.72
CA VAL A 498 -10.08 -61.88 5.81
C VAL A 498 -10.79 -63.10 5.20
N PRO A 499 -10.03 -64.08 4.67
CA PRO A 499 -10.63 -65.31 4.16
C PRO A 499 -11.30 -66.08 5.30
N CYS A 500 -12.62 -66.18 5.24
CA CYS A 500 -13.46 -66.87 6.23
C CYS A 500 -14.72 -67.42 5.58
N VAL A 501 -15.47 -68.24 6.32
CA VAL A 501 -16.76 -68.77 5.86
C VAL A 501 -17.87 -67.95 6.49
N THR A 502 -18.55 -67.13 5.68
CA THR A 502 -19.69 -66.32 6.10
C THR A 502 -20.98 -66.76 5.43
N GLY A 503 -22.11 -66.47 6.09
CA GLY A 503 -23.43 -66.68 5.49
C GLY A 503 -23.78 -65.61 4.46
N PRO A 504 -24.82 -65.82 3.62
CA PRO A 504 -25.31 -64.79 2.70
C PRO A 504 -25.64 -63.49 3.45
N TYR A 505 -25.19 -62.35 2.91
CA TYR A 505 -25.40 -61.01 3.47
C TYR A 505 -24.77 -60.75 4.86
N ALA A 506 -23.94 -61.65 5.39
CA ALA A 506 -23.15 -61.40 6.59
C ALA A 506 -21.87 -60.63 6.22
N GLY A 507 -21.69 -59.44 6.80
CA GLY A 507 -20.49 -58.63 6.58
C GLY A 507 -19.29 -59.15 7.36
N VAL A 508 -18.10 -58.93 6.82
CA VAL A 508 -16.83 -59.17 7.53
C VAL A 508 -16.29 -57.83 7.97
N ASN A 509 -16.86 -57.32 9.06
CA ASN A 509 -16.43 -56.07 9.65
C ASN A 509 -15.24 -56.31 10.55
N CYS A 510 -14.07 -55.81 10.15
CA CYS A 510 -12.86 -55.85 10.95
C CYS A 510 -12.20 -54.48 10.85
N LYS A 511 -11.94 -53.87 12.00
CA LYS A 511 -11.29 -52.57 12.12
C LYS A 511 -9.78 -52.78 12.18
N LEU A 512 -9.06 -52.09 11.32
CA LEU A 512 -7.61 -52.05 11.27
C LEU A 512 -7.14 -50.65 11.70
N THR A 513 -6.33 -50.58 12.75
CA THR A 513 -5.79 -49.32 13.29
C THR A 513 -4.27 -49.34 13.29
N LEU A 514 -3.65 -48.26 12.80
CA LEU A 514 -2.21 -48.07 12.88
C LEU A 514 -1.85 -47.43 14.23
N LEU A 515 -1.15 -48.17 15.10
CA LEU A 515 -0.73 -47.69 16.42
C LEU A 515 0.58 -46.91 16.36
N LYS A 516 1.55 -47.43 15.60
CA LYS A 516 2.88 -46.83 15.45
C LYS A 516 3.40 -47.09 14.04
N SER A 517 4.10 -46.12 13.46
CA SER A 517 4.89 -46.36 12.25
C SER A 517 6.27 -45.71 12.31
N SER A 518 7.21 -46.23 11.53
CA SER A 518 8.58 -45.74 11.46
C SER A 518 9.12 -45.81 10.04
N ILE A 519 9.85 -44.76 9.62
CA ILE A 519 10.49 -44.67 8.30
C ILE A 519 12.00 -44.54 8.49
N ARG A 520 12.79 -45.39 7.83
CA ARG A 520 14.23 -45.16 7.68
C ARG A 520 14.47 -44.03 6.67
N LYS A 521 14.82 -42.83 7.13
CA LYS A 521 15.05 -41.63 6.32
C LYS A 521 16.34 -41.69 5.49
N THR A 522 17.38 -42.33 6.01
CA THR A 522 18.74 -42.31 5.41
C THR A 522 19.21 -43.70 5.01
N SER A 523 19.98 -43.78 3.92
CA SER A 523 20.66 -45.01 3.49
C SER A 523 21.99 -45.29 4.21
N VAL A 524 22.46 -44.34 5.03
CA VAL A 524 23.76 -44.43 5.71
C VAL A 524 23.69 -45.36 6.93
N LEU A 525 24.72 -46.19 7.09
CA LEU A 525 24.92 -47.03 8.28
C LEU A 525 25.57 -46.20 9.40
N ARG A 526 25.07 -46.34 10.63
CA ARG A 526 25.69 -45.73 11.83
C ARG A 526 26.66 -46.75 12.40
N ASP A 527 27.93 -46.38 12.56
CA ASP A 527 29.01 -47.25 13.05
C ASP A 527 29.11 -48.61 12.31
N GLY A 528 28.71 -48.64 11.03
CA GLY A 528 28.68 -49.86 10.22
C GLY A 528 27.50 -50.81 10.52
N LEU A 529 26.62 -50.46 11.46
CA LEU A 529 25.49 -51.27 11.90
C LEU A 529 24.20 -50.92 11.15
N TYR A 530 23.49 -51.96 10.70
CA TYR A 530 22.19 -51.84 10.04
C TYR A 530 21.04 -51.68 11.04
N ALA A 531 21.08 -52.45 12.13
CA ALA A 531 20.06 -52.47 13.15
C ALA A 531 19.85 -51.08 13.76
N ARG A 532 18.60 -50.83 14.19
CA ARG A 532 18.23 -49.60 14.89
C ARG A 532 18.81 -49.60 16.29
N GLU A 533 19.40 -48.48 16.70
CA GLU A 533 19.98 -48.30 18.04
C GLU A 533 19.05 -47.45 18.92
N GLY A 534 18.32 -48.09 19.83
CA GLY A 534 17.44 -47.39 20.77
C GLY A 534 16.28 -46.62 20.11
N SER A 535 15.66 -45.73 20.88
CA SER A 535 14.56 -44.88 20.40
C SER A 535 15.05 -43.66 19.62
N GLU A 536 16.20 -43.09 19.98
CA GLU A 536 16.77 -41.84 19.45
C GLU A 536 17.79 -42.08 18.30
N ASP A 537 17.33 -42.73 17.23
CA ASP A 537 18.14 -42.96 16.02
C ASP A 537 17.70 -41.99 14.90
N ASP A 538 18.56 -41.05 14.51
CA ASP A 538 18.28 -40.00 13.52
C ASP A 538 18.03 -40.53 12.10
N ARG A 539 18.45 -41.78 11.84
CA ARG A 539 18.16 -42.50 10.61
C ARG A 539 16.68 -42.86 10.49
N PHE A 540 15.92 -42.79 11.58
CA PHE A 540 14.51 -43.13 11.63
C PHE A 540 13.64 -41.93 12.02
N ILE A 541 12.45 -41.86 11.44
CA ILE A 541 11.38 -40.97 11.89
C ILE A 541 10.24 -41.85 12.38
N ASP A 542 9.86 -41.68 13.65
CA ASP A 542 8.74 -42.38 14.26
C ASP A 542 7.48 -41.51 14.32
N TYR A 543 6.34 -42.10 13.98
CA TYR A 543 5.02 -41.49 14.08
C TYR A 543 4.17 -42.26 15.11
N PHE A 544 3.72 -41.53 16.14
CA PHE A 544 2.90 -42.04 17.24
C PHE A 544 1.52 -41.35 17.33
N GLY A 545 1.25 -40.36 16.46
CA GLY A 545 0.40 -39.21 16.80
C GLY A 545 -0.98 -39.08 16.14
N SER A 546 -1.44 -40.05 15.34
CA SER A 546 -2.81 -40.04 14.84
C SER A 546 -3.27 -41.48 14.60
N LEU A 547 -4.11 -42.00 15.49
CA LEU A 547 -4.74 -43.30 15.32
C LEU A 547 -5.67 -43.24 14.09
N GLN A 548 -5.11 -43.52 12.92
CA GLN A 548 -5.89 -43.72 11.72
C GLN A 548 -6.46 -45.14 11.75
N SER A 549 -7.67 -45.31 11.23
CA SER A 549 -8.30 -46.63 11.16
C SER A 549 -9.14 -46.77 9.90
N ILE A 550 -9.18 -47.99 9.38
CA ILE A 550 -10.12 -48.40 8.35
C ILE A 550 -10.98 -49.54 8.88
N VAL A 551 -12.13 -49.77 8.25
CA VAL A 551 -13.03 -50.88 8.58
C VAL A 551 -13.39 -51.61 7.30
N THR A 552 -13.31 -52.93 7.32
CA THR A 552 -13.75 -53.77 6.21
C THR A 552 -15.25 -53.99 6.24
N SER A 553 -15.84 -54.31 5.09
CA SER A 553 -17.26 -54.66 4.96
C SER A 553 -17.44 -55.99 4.25
N SER A 554 -16.72 -56.19 3.14
CA SER A 554 -16.72 -57.44 2.38
C SER A 554 -15.68 -58.44 2.91
N GLY A 555 -14.59 -57.93 3.50
CA GLY A 555 -13.44 -58.76 3.89
C GLY A 555 -12.60 -59.23 2.71
N GLN A 556 -12.79 -58.68 1.51
CA GLN A 556 -12.03 -59.02 0.31
C GLN A 556 -11.35 -57.78 -0.28
N ASN A 557 -10.06 -57.63 0.00
CA ASN A 557 -9.21 -56.54 -0.49
C ASN A 557 -9.83 -55.15 -0.22
N ASP A 558 -10.41 -54.98 0.97
CA ASP A 558 -11.09 -53.75 1.39
C ASP A 558 -10.06 -52.73 1.90
N SER A 559 -10.07 -51.52 1.34
CA SER A 559 -9.21 -50.40 1.77
C SER A 559 -9.86 -49.46 2.77
N GLY A 560 -11.13 -49.70 3.14
CA GLY A 560 -11.93 -48.81 3.98
C GLY A 560 -12.52 -47.60 3.26
N LEU A 561 -12.41 -47.54 1.93
CA LEU A 561 -13.03 -46.53 1.08
C LEU A 561 -14.00 -47.19 0.10
N PHE A 562 -15.06 -46.48 -0.30
CA PHE A 562 -15.98 -46.97 -1.35
C PHE A 562 -15.27 -47.11 -2.70
N GLU A 563 -14.42 -46.14 -3.03
CA GLU A 563 -13.57 -46.16 -4.22
C GLU A 563 -12.16 -45.73 -3.82
N THR A 564 -11.16 -46.53 -4.20
CA THR A 564 -9.75 -46.22 -3.91
C THR A 564 -9.11 -45.57 -5.12
N SER A 565 -9.13 -44.24 -5.18
CA SER A 565 -8.46 -43.48 -6.25
C SER A 565 -7.12 -42.93 -5.76
N LEU A 566 -6.04 -43.24 -6.47
CA LEU A 566 -4.70 -42.67 -6.19
C LEU A 566 -4.61 -41.18 -6.55
N HIS A 567 -5.58 -40.67 -7.30
CA HIS A 567 -5.67 -39.28 -7.78
C HIS A 567 -6.56 -38.39 -6.89
N ASP A 568 -7.00 -38.85 -5.72
CA ASP A 568 -7.70 -37.98 -4.75
C ASP A 568 -6.76 -36.85 -4.29
N GLU A 569 -7.33 -35.67 -4.06
CA GLU A 569 -6.64 -34.51 -3.51
C GLU A 569 -6.31 -34.70 -2.03
N ARG A 570 -7.02 -35.61 -1.34
CA ARG A 570 -6.76 -35.98 0.05
C ARG A 570 -5.78 -37.15 0.13
N TYR A 571 -5.13 -37.29 1.27
CA TYR A 571 -4.36 -38.49 1.57
C TYR A 571 -5.28 -39.69 1.78
N LEU A 572 -4.86 -40.83 1.23
CA LEU A 572 -5.49 -42.12 1.51
C LEU A 572 -5.21 -42.55 2.96
N PRO A 573 -6.04 -43.44 3.53
CA PRO A 573 -5.75 -44.01 4.84
C PRO A 573 -4.34 -44.61 4.89
N PHE A 574 -3.58 -44.22 5.93
CA PHE A 574 -2.19 -44.62 6.18
C PHE A 574 -1.17 -44.15 5.14
N GLU A 575 -1.54 -43.28 4.20
CA GLU A 575 -0.61 -42.75 3.21
C GLU A 575 0.52 -41.97 3.90
N ASN A 576 1.74 -42.12 3.39
CA ASN A 576 2.99 -41.57 3.91
C ASN A 576 3.45 -42.13 5.26
N ALA A 577 2.69 -43.02 5.91
CA ALA A 577 3.15 -43.72 7.10
C ALA A 577 4.28 -44.71 6.77
N GLY A 578 5.10 -45.04 7.77
CA GLY A 578 6.18 -46.01 7.59
C GLY A 578 5.69 -47.44 7.52
N VAL A 579 6.34 -48.27 6.70
CA VAL A 579 6.01 -49.71 6.61
C VAL A 579 6.39 -50.49 7.87
N ILE A 580 7.42 -50.02 8.59
CA ILE A 580 7.78 -50.56 9.90
C ILE A 580 6.72 -50.08 10.86
N SER A 581 5.84 -50.98 11.29
CA SER A 581 4.57 -50.56 11.87
C SER A 581 4.01 -51.55 12.87
N GLU A 582 3.11 -51.05 13.72
CA GLU A 582 2.35 -51.83 14.70
C GLU A 582 0.86 -51.58 14.47
N TRP A 583 0.10 -52.65 14.28
CA TRP A 583 -1.29 -52.62 13.89
C TRP A 583 -2.16 -53.32 14.92
N GLN A 584 -3.34 -52.77 15.15
CA GLN A 584 -4.39 -53.42 15.92
C GLN A 584 -5.52 -53.84 15.00
N LEU A 585 -5.94 -55.09 15.13
CA LEU A 585 -7.11 -55.64 14.45
C LEU A 585 -8.20 -55.87 15.48
N GLU A 586 -9.42 -55.47 15.16
CA GLU A 586 -10.57 -55.54 16.05
C GLU A 586 -11.83 -55.96 15.28
N LEU A 587 -12.34 -57.14 15.59
CA LEU A 587 -13.65 -57.64 15.19
C LEU A 587 -14.73 -57.14 16.17
N PRO A 588 -15.99 -56.99 15.72
CA PRO A 588 -17.07 -56.41 16.53
C PRO A 588 -17.44 -57.17 17.80
N ALA A 589 -17.27 -58.49 17.82
CA ALA A 589 -17.65 -59.34 18.94
C ALA A 589 -16.41 -59.97 19.59
N ASN A 590 -16.49 -60.23 20.88
CA ASN A 590 -15.59 -61.05 21.64
C ASN A 590 -16.25 -62.41 21.96
N PRO A 591 -15.95 -63.48 21.20
CA PRO A 591 -16.52 -64.80 21.42
C PRO A 591 -16.23 -65.37 22.82
N SER A 592 -15.08 -65.04 23.41
CA SER A 592 -14.70 -65.52 24.74
C SER A 592 -15.55 -64.95 25.88
N GLU A 593 -16.21 -63.81 25.65
CA GLU A 593 -17.17 -63.18 26.58
C GLU A 593 -18.63 -63.51 26.23
N GLY A 594 -18.87 -64.32 25.19
CA GLY A 594 -20.21 -64.68 24.75
C GLY A 594 -20.94 -63.58 23.97
N GLU A 595 -20.21 -62.61 23.41
CA GLU A 595 -20.78 -61.58 22.57
C GLU A 595 -21.29 -62.14 21.23
N PRO A 596 -22.38 -61.58 20.66
CA PRO A 596 -22.98 -62.12 19.45
C PRO A 596 -22.12 -61.85 18.20
N ALA A 597 -21.49 -62.90 17.67
CA ALA A 597 -20.75 -62.86 16.41
C ALA A 597 -21.67 -63.09 15.19
N GLN A 598 -21.52 -62.30 14.13
CA GLN A 598 -22.31 -62.45 12.88
C GLN A 598 -21.92 -63.69 12.05
N PHE A 599 -20.72 -64.21 12.24
CA PHE A 599 -20.23 -65.45 11.64
C PHE A 599 -19.23 -66.11 12.60
N ASP A 600 -18.90 -67.38 12.36
CA ASP A 600 -17.96 -68.13 13.19
C ASP A 600 -16.50 -67.72 12.92
N TYR A 601 -15.86 -67.09 13.90
CA TYR A 601 -14.48 -66.61 13.78
C TYR A 601 -13.46 -67.74 13.65
N ASN A 602 -13.79 -68.98 14.05
CA ASN A 602 -12.90 -70.13 13.85
C ASN A 602 -12.67 -70.42 12.36
N THR A 603 -13.58 -69.98 11.50
CA THR A 603 -13.47 -70.16 10.05
C THR A 603 -12.48 -69.19 9.38
N ILE A 604 -11.98 -68.18 10.10
CA ILE A 604 -10.99 -67.22 9.59
C ILE A 604 -9.68 -67.97 9.36
N SER A 605 -9.30 -68.28 8.12
CA SER A 605 -8.08 -69.04 7.85
C SER A 605 -6.81 -68.20 8.04
N ASP A 606 -6.86 -66.93 7.66
CA ASP A 606 -5.77 -65.96 7.80
C ASP A 606 -6.33 -64.52 7.77
N VAL A 607 -5.47 -63.54 8.03
CA VAL A 607 -5.73 -62.13 7.69
C VAL A 607 -4.57 -61.62 6.86
N ILE A 608 -4.87 -61.11 5.68
CA ILE A 608 -3.88 -60.67 4.70
C ILE A 608 -3.95 -59.15 4.59
N LEU A 609 -2.85 -58.48 4.91
CA LEU A 609 -2.66 -57.06 4.64
C LEU A 609 -2.01 -56.89 3.26
N HIS A 610 -2.71 -56.23 2.35
CA HIS A 610 -2.20 -55.83 1.04
C HIS A 610 -1.62 -54.42 1.17
N ILE A 611 -0.31 -54.34 1.35
CA ILE A 611 0.40 -53.07 1.55
C ILE A 611 1.04 -52.67 0.22
N ARG A 612 0.56 -51.57 -0.35
CA ARG A 612 1.26 -50.89 -1.45
C ARG A 612 2.11 -49.79 -0.85
N TYR A 613 3.38 -49.76 -1.17
CA TYR A 613 4.34 -48.82 -0.60
C TYR A 613 5.33 -48.34 -1.65
N THR A 614 5.93 -47.18 -1.40
CA THR A 614 7.05 -46.67 -2.19
C THR A 614 8.37 -46.86 -1.46
N ALA A 615 9.47 -46.99 -2.19
CA ALA A 615 10.81 -47.11 -1.63
C ALA A 615 11.88 -46.44 -2.49
N ARG A 616 13.07 -46.20 -1.91
CA ARG A 616 14.26 -45.65 -2.58
C ARG A 616 15.43 -46.62 -2.51
N GLU A 617 16.29 -46.60 -3.53
CA GLU A 617 17.51 -47.42 -3.60
C GLU A 617 18.62 -46.89 -2.69
N GLY A 618 19.08 -47.70 -1.74
CA GLY A 618 20.14 -47.37 -0.79
C GLY A 618 21.54 -47.88 -1.16
N GLY A 619 21.67 -48.64 -2.26
CA GLY A 619 22.94 -49.12 -2.78
C GLY A 619 23.49 -50.37 -2.09
N ALA A 620 24.62 -50.87 -2.61
CA ALA A 620 25.18 -52.17 -2.23
C ALA A 620 25.59 -52.28 -0.76
N LEU A 621 26.07 -51.18 -0.14
CA LEU A 621 26.47 -51.18 1.27
C LEU A 621 25.28 -51.45 2.19
N LEU A 622 24.18 -50.72 2.00
CA LEU A 622 22.95 -50.92 2.78
C LEU A 622 22.37 -52.31 2.53
N ARG A 623 22.37 -52.76 1.26
CA ARG A 623 21.91 -54.10 0.89
C ARG A 623 22.66 -55.20 1.63
N ASN A 624 23.99 -55.15 1.64
CA ASN A 624 24.80 -56.19 2.28
C ASN A 624 24.59 -56.20 3.80
N ALA A 625 24.51 -55.04 4.44
CA ALA A 625 24.26 -54.94 5.87
C ALA A 625 22.83 -55.39 6.25
N ALA A 626 21.82 -55.10 5.43
CA ALA A 626 20.45 -55.59 5.61
C ALA A 626 20.38 -57.12 5.50
N MET A 627 21.07 -57.71 4.52
CA MET A 627 21.15 -59.16 4.36
C MET A 627 21.84 -59.83 5.54
N GLN A 628 22.94 -59.25 6.04
CA GLN A 628 23.61 -59.77 7.23
C GLN A 628 22.68 -59.75 8.45
N ALA A 629 21.99 -58.63 8.70
CA ALA A 629 21.02 -58.54 9.80
C ALA A 629 19.86 -59.54 9.65
N LEU A 630 19.40 -59.78 8.41
CA LEU A 630 18.38 -60.79 8.12
C LEU A 630 18.88 -62.21 8.41
N ASP A 631 20.11 -62.55 8.00
CA ASP A 631 20.71 -63.85 8.27
C ASP A 631 20.88 -64.07 9.79
N GLU A 632 21.32 -63.06 10.54
CA GLU A 632 21.42 -63.09 12.00
C GLU A 632 20.05 -63.36 12.66
N LEU A 633 18.97 -62.71 12.17
CA LEU A 633 17.61 -62.95 12.65
C LEU A 633 17.11 -64.36 12.31
N ILE A 634 17.44 -64.90 11.14
CA ILE A 634 17.09 -66.28 10.75
C ILE A 634 17.87 -67.30 11.61
N GLU A 635 19.15 -67.03 11.89
CA GLU A 635 19.98 -67.87 12.76
C GLU A 635 19.48 -67.86 14.21
N ALA A 636 18.88 -66.76 14.66
CA ALA A 636 18.23 -66.64 15.97
C ALA A 636 16.79 -67.19 16.02
N GLY A 637 16.18 -67.52 14.86
CA GLY A 637 14.76 -67.90 14.79
C GLY A 637 13.79 -66.74 15.09
N GLN A 638 14.23 -65.50 14.87
CA GLN A 638 13.50 -64.26 15.16
C GLN A 638 13.02 -63.53 13.89
N ALA A 639 13.41 -63.98 12.70
CA ALA A 639 12.90 -63.43 11.45
C ALA A 639 11.39 -63.73 11.30
N ALA A 640 10.64 -62.80 10.70
CA ALA A 640 9.23 -63.01 10.41
C ALA A 640 9.04 -64.29 9.56
N GLY A 641 8.12 -65.16 9.97
CA GLY A 641 7.94 -66.47 9.36
C GLY A 641 8.85 -67.59 9.89
N SER A 642 9.68 -67.35 10.93
CA SER A 642 10.46 -68.41 11.62
C SER A 642 9.62 -69.23 12.61
N VAL A 643 8.32 -68.92 12.71
CA VAL A 643 7.32 -69.65 13.48
C VAL A 643 6.24 -70.13 12.54
N ARG A 644 5.88 -71.42 12.62
CA ARG A 644 4.84 -72.04 11.79
C ARG A 644 3.82 -72.71 12.69
N LEU A 645 2.56 -72.27 12.58
CA LEU A 645 1.43 -72.80 13.34
C LEU A 645 0.67 -73.86 12.54
N PHE A 646 0.85 -75.13 12.90
CA PHE A 646 0.11 -76.24 12.31
C PHE A 646 -1.23 -76.43 13.02
N SER A 647 -2.34 -76.44 12.29
CA SER A 647 -3.59 -77.00 12.82
C SER A 647 -3.59 -78.50 12.60
N ILE A 648 -3.52 -79.28 13.69
CA ILE A 648 -3.46 -80.74 13.58
C ILE A 648 -4.76 -81.28 13.00
N ARG A 649 -5.90 -80.73 13.40
CA ARG A 649 -7.22 -81.11 12.89
C ARG A 649 -7.37 -80.91 11.38
N HIS A 650 -6.87 -79.79 10.85
CA HIS A 650 -7.09 -79.41 9.45
C HIS A 650 -5.95 -79.85 8.51
N GLU A 651 -4.70 -79.78 8.94
CA GLU A 651 -3.54 -80.15 8.11
C GLU A 651 -3.20 -81.65 8.21
N PHE A 652 -3.56 -82.31 9.32
CA PHE A 652 -3.34 -83.74 9.56
C PHE A 652 -4.65 -84.47 9.92
N PRO A 653 -5.69 -84.42 9.06
CA PRO A 653 -7.02 -84.91 9.41
C PRO A 653 -7.07 -86.42 9.65
N THR A 654 -6.19 -87.19 9.02
CA THR A 654 -6.14 -88.66 9.17
C THR A 654 -5.58 -89.04 10.55
N GLU A 655 -4.52 -88.36 10.97
CA GLU A 655 -3.85 -88.51 12.25
C GLU A 655 -4.74 -88.01 13.38
N TRP A 656 -5.43 -86.88 13.17
CA TRP A 656 -6.42 -86.35 14.10
C TRP A 656 -7.59 -87.33 14.33
N ALA A 657 -8.17 -87.88 13.27
CA ALA A 657 -9.25 -88.87 13.38
C ALA A 657 -8.79 -90.15 14.09
N LYS A 658 -7.53 -90.58 13.87
CA LYS A 658 -6.94 -91.69 14.62
C LYS A 658 -6.76 -91.36 16.11
N PHE A 659 -6.35 -90.15 16.45
CA PHE A 659 -6.17 -89.72 17.84
C PHE A 659 -7.51 -89.70 18.60
N THR A 660 -8.55 -89.11 18.02
CA THR A 660 -9.87 -88.96 18.69
C THR A 660 -10.69 -90.25 18.75
N SER A 661 -10.43 -91.22 17.87
CA SER A 661 -11.13 -92.53 17.87
C SER A 661 -10.42 -93.62 18.69
N GLN A 662 -9.27 -93.33 19.30
CA GLN A 662 -8.53 -94.30 20.10
C GLN A 662 -9.27 -94.72 21.36
N THR A 663 -9.13 -96.00 21.72
CA THR A 663 -9.49 -96.54 23.03
C THR A 663 -8.24 -97.21 23.60
N PRO A 664 -7.42 -96.47 24.38
CA PRO A 664 -6.15 -97.00 24.86
C PRO A 664 -6.36 -98.20 25.79
N SER A 665 -5.42 -99.16 25.78
CA SER A 665 -5.46 -100.30 26.71
C SER A 665 -5.19 -99.83 28.15
N ALA A 666 -5.52 -100.64 29.16
CA ALA A 666 -5.24 -100.30 30.55
C ALA A 666 -3.75 -99.92 30.74
N ASN A 667 -3.49 -98.78 31.39
CA ASN A 667 -2.17 -98.15 31.57
C ASN A 667 -1.53 -97.53 30.31
N GLN A 668 -2.31 -97.20 29.28
CA GLN A 668 -1.85 -96.46 28.09
C GLN A 668 -2.55 -95.10 27.95
N ARG A 669 -1.82 -94.12 27.42
CA ARG A 669 -2.31 -92.77 27.06
C ARG A 669 -2.74 -92.71 25.60
N TYR A 670 -3.46 -91.65 25.24
CA TYR A 670 -3.87 -91.38 23.86
C TYR A 670 -2.66 -90.90 23.03
N GLU A 671 -2.34 -91.59 21.94
CA GLU A 671 -1.19 -91.30 21.09
C GLU A 671 -1.57 -90.39 19.92
N LEU A 672 -0.90 -89.25 19.82
CA LEU A 672 -0.92 -88.38 18.65
C LEU A 672 0.44 -88.46 17.93
N ALA A 673 0.46 -89.12 16.77
CA ALA A 673 1.65 -89.26 15.94
C ALA A 673 1.42 -88.67 14.54
N PHE A 674 2.28 -87.75 14.12
CA PHE A 674 2.25 -87.14 12.78
C PHE A 674 3.66 -86.79 12.32
N THR A 675 3.84 -86.55 11.01
CA THR A 675 5.15 -86.26 10.42
C THR A 675 5.19 -84.85 9.83
N LEU A 676 6.11 -84.03 10.33
CA LEU A 676 6.40 -82.71 9.77
C LEU A 676 7.38 -82.84 8.60
N ARG A 677 7.05 -82.24 7.46
CA ARG A 677 7.83 -82.33 6.23
C ARG A 677 8.35 -80.95 5.82
N PRO A 678 9.46 -80.87 5.06
CA PRO A 678 9.99 -79.60 4.56
C PRO A 678 8.96 -78.79 3.75
N GLU A 679 8.04 -79.46 3.06
CA GLU A 679 6.96 -78.86 2.25
C GLU A 679 5.91 -78.09 3.08
N HIS A 680 5.83 -78.33 4.39
CA HIS A 680 4.88 -77.59 5.24
C HIS A 680 5.42 -76.22 5.73
N TYR A 681 6.70 -75.93 5.47
CA TYR A 681 7.37 -74.68 5.85
C TYR A 681 7.46 -73.70 4.68
N PRO A 682 7.62 -72.39 4.93
CA PRO A 682 7.84 -71.40 3.87
C PRO A 682 9.04 -71.75 2.98
N PHE A 683 8.97 -71.42 1.69
CA PHE A 683 10.01 -71.78 0.72
C PHE A 683 11.42 -71.30 1.13
N TRP A 684 11.53 -70.09 1.69
CA TRP A 684 12.82 -69.56 2.14
C TRP A 684 13.45 -70.36 3.30
N ALA A 685 12.64 -71.12 4.05
CA ALA A 685 13.14 -71.97 5.13
C ALA A 685 13.80 -73.26 4.62
N GLN A 686 13.61 -73.64 3.36
CA GLN A 686 14.24 -74.81 2.77
C GLN A 686 15.78 -74.71 2.86
N GLY A 687 16.42 -75.77 3.37
CA GLY A 687 17.86 -75.78 3.66
C GLY A 687 18.29 -75.01 4.92
N ARG A 688 17.35 -74.47 5.70
CA ARG A 688 17.58 -73.71 6.95
C ARG A 688 16.82 -74.29 8.16
N LEU A 689 16.27 -75.50 8.02
CA LEU A 689 15.47 -76.23 9.01
C LEU A 689 16.39 -77.11 9.89
N ASN A 690 17.28 -76.48 10.66
CA ASN A 690 18.38 -77.18 11.34
C ASN A 690 18.08 -77.55 12.79
N SER A 691 17.53 -76.62 13.57
CA SER A 691 17.17 -76.88 14.98
C SER A 691 15.79 -76.34 15.33
N VAL A 692 15.13 -76.98 16.29
CA VAL A 692 13.89 -76.48 16.90
C VAL A 692 14.25 -75.71 18.16
N LYS A 693 13.85 -74.43 18.22
CA LYS A 693 14.09 -73.57 19.38
C LYS A 693 12.94 -73.58 20.36
N ARG A 694 11.70 -73.72 19.86
CA ARG A 694 10.50 -73.70 20.70
C ARG A 694 9.36 -74.44 20.04
N ILE A 695 8.58 -75.18 20.83
CA ILE A 695 7.28 -75.71 20.44
C ILE A 695 6.25 -75.22 21.46
N ASP A 696 5.27 -74.45 20.99
CA ASP A 696 4.11 -74.06 21.77
C ASP A 696 2.90 -74.88 21.32
N LEU A 697 2.15 -75.44 22.27
CA LEU A 697 0.92 -76.19 22.04
C LEU A 697 -0.26 -75.35 22.48
N LEU A 698 -1.30 -75.29 21.64
CA LEU A 698 -2.56 -74.63 21.94
C LEU A 698 -3.69 -75.64 21.73
N ALA A 699 -4.54 -75.84 22.73
CA ALA A 699 -5.63 -76.81 22.65
C ALA A 699 -6.98 -76.18 23.04
N CYS A 700 -8.02 -76.58 22.32
CA CYS A 700 -9.40 -76.30 22.65
C CYS A 700 -10.09 -77.62 23.03
N THR A 701 -10.94 -77.61 24.06
CA THR A 701 -11.65 -78.82 24.51
C THR A 701 -13.07 -78.88 23.97
N GLU A 702 -13.65 -80.09 23.90
CA GLU A 702 -15.08 -80.32 23.63
C GLU A 702 -15.94 -80.26 24.91
N GLN A 703 -15.32 -80.19 26.09
CA GLN A 703 -16.04 -80.22 27.36
C GLN A 703 -16.79 -78.90 27.62
N THR A 704 -18.02 -78.99 28.14
CA THR A 704 -18.89 -77.83 28.45
C THR A 704 -18.24 -76.83 29.42
N SER A 705 -17.34 -77.31 30.28
CA SER A 705 -16.43 -76.48 31.07
C SER A 705 -14.99 -76.79 30.68
N VAL A 706 -14.25 -75.81 30.18
CA VAL A 706 -12.82 -75.99 29.85
C VAL A 706 -12.07 -76.45 31.10
N PRO A 707 -11.30 -77.56 31.08
CA PRO A 707 -10.52 -78.01 32.23
C PRO A 707 -9.43 -76.98 32.57
N GLY A 708 -9.03 -76.90 33.85
CA GLY A 708 -8.01 -75.94 34.30
C GLY A 708 -6.64 -76.15 33.65
N SER A 709 -6.31 -77.41 33.34
CA SER A 709 -5.08 -77.81 32.66
C SER A 709 -5.23 -79.16 31.97
N ILE A 710 -4.35 -79.44 31.01
CA ILE A 710 -4.18 -80.76 30.38
C ILE A 710 -2.69 -81.10 30.35
N ASP A 711 -2.33 -82.31 30.77
CA ASP A 711 -0.95 -82.77 30.74
C ASP A 711 -0.64 -83.50 29.42
N VAL A 712 0.53 -83.18 28.86
CA VAL A 712 1.11 -83.78 27.65
C VAL A 712 2.35 -84.56 28.07
N TYR A 713 2.55 -85.74 27.48
CA TYR A 713 3.60 -86.69 27.86
C TYR A 713 4.45 -87.14 26.66
N ASP A 714 5.68 -87.56 26.94
CA ASP A 714 6.63 -88.10 25.96
C ASP A 714 6.45 -89.62 25.68
N LYS A 715 5.71 -90.34 26.53
CA LYS A 715 5.53 -91.79 26.45
C LYS A 715 4.08 -92.24 26.64
N ILE A 716 3.76 -93.35 25.96
CA ILE A 716 2.45 -94.00 26.00
C ILE A 716 2.07 -94.60 27.36
N SER A 717 3.05 -94.99 28.19
CA SER A 717 2.79 -95.69 29.46
C SER A 717 2.33 -94.73 30.56
N ASP A 718 1.19 -95.02 31.20
CA ASP A 718 0.62 -94.20 32.28
C ASP A 718 1.25 -94.46 33.67
N GLN A 719 2.45 -95.04 33.72
CA GLN A 719 3.14 -95.27 34.99
C GLN A 719 3.79 -93.98 35.53
N PRO A 720 3.60 -93.65 36.83
CA PRO A 720 3.90 -92.32 37.39
C PRO A 720 5.38 -91.89 37.39
N ASN A 721 6.33 -92.80 37.14
CA ASN A 721 7.78 -92.52 37.13
C ASN A 721 8.45 -92.70 35.77
N ALA A 722 7.70 -92.96 34.70
CA ALA A 722 8.27 -93.36 33.41
C ALA A 722 8.36 -92.23 32.37
N ALA A 723 7.52 -91.19 32.44
CA ALA A 723 7.32 -90.21 31.39
C ALA A 723 7.66 -88.77 31.84
N GLN A 724 8.28 -88.00 30.93
CA GLN A 724 8.37 -86.54 31.07
C GLN A 724 7.03 -85.91 30.72
N LYS A 725 6.67 -84.83 31.40
CA LYS A 725 5.38 -84.15 31.20
C LYS A 725 5.50 -82.64 31.11
N ASP A 726 4.69 -82.05 30.24
CA ASP A 726 4.46 -80.61 30.18
C ASP A 726 2.95 -80.35 30.35
N THR A 727 2.59 -79.26 31.03
CA THR A 727 1.20 -78.94 31.34
C THR A 727 0.73 -77.75 30.51
N LEU A 728 -0.40 -77.91 29.82
CA LEU A 728 -1.11 -76.81 29.17
C LEU A 728 -2.06 -76.17 30.19
N THR A 729 -1.99 -74.86 30.35
CA THR A 729 -2.81 -74.09 31.30
C THR A 729 -3.66 -73.07 30.59
N LYS A 730 -4.80 -72.67 31.18
CA LYS A 730 -5.65 -71.64 30.59
C LYS A 730 -4.94 -70.29 30.53
N ASP A 731 -5.03 -69.64 29.39
CA ASP A 731 -4.60 -68.25 29.22
C ASP A 731 -5.79 -67.34 28.92
N ALA A 732 -6.05 -66.39 29.82
CA ALA A 732 -7.12 -65.42 29.68
C ALA A 732 -6.90 -64.49 28.47
N ALA A 733 -5.65 -64.21 28.08
CA ALA A 733 -5.32 -63.35 26.94
C ALA A 733 -5.70 -63.99 25.59
N LEU A 734 -5.88 -65.32 25.56
CA LEU A 734 -6.28 -66.11 24.39
C LEU A 734 -7.69 -66.71 24.55
N GLY A 735 -8.57 -66.03 25.27
CA GLY A 735 -9.96 -66.45 25.42
C GLY A 735 -10.14 -67.77 26.18
N ASN A 736 -9.28 -68.04 27.17
CA ASN A 736 -9.24 -69.26 27.99
C ASN A 736 -8.85 -70.53 27.23
N LEU A 737 -8.14 -70.42 26.10
CA LEU A 737 -7.46 -71.55 25.47
C LEU A 737 -6.41 -72.15 26.40
N LEU A 738 -6.18 -73.46 26.29
CA LEU A 738 -5.10 -74.15 26.98
C LEU A 738 -3.82 -73.98 26.17
N ILE A 739 -2.84 -73.30 26.75
CA ILE A 739 -1.52 -73.06 26.14
C ILE A 739 -0.42 -73.62 27.04
N GLY A 740 0.61 -74.17 26.44
CA GLY A 740 1.81 -74.59 27.14
C GLY A 740 2.98 -74.75 26.20
N LYS A 741 4.18 -74.68 26.76
CA LYS A 741 5.44 -74.82 26.02
C LYS A 741 6.05 -76.17 26.36
N LEU A 742 6.59 -76.86 25.36
CA LEU A 742 7.37 -78.07 25.61
C LEU A 742 8.71 -77.68 26.22
N THR A 743 8.87 -77.97 27.52
CA THR A 743 10.07 -77.64 28.30
C THR A 743 10.71 -78.87 28.94
N ASN A 744 9.88 -79.80 29.41
CA ASN A 744 10.33 -81.07 30.00
C ASN A 744 10.39 -82.19 28.94
N ILE A 745 9.48 -82.17 27.96
CA ILE A 745 9.53 -83.06 26.80
C ILE A 745 10.63 -82.58 25.87
N ALA A 746 11.55 -83.48 25.53
CA ALA A 746 12.67 -83.16 24.65
C ALA A 746 12.17 -82.70 23.27
N LEU A 747 12.60 -81.52 22.83
CA LEU A 747 12.31 -81.01 21.50
C LEU A 747 12.98 -81.89 20.44
N PRO A 748 12.33 -82.10 19.27
CA PRO A 748 12.96 -82.84 18.18
C PRO A 748 14.18 -82.07 17.66
N ALA A 749 15.25 -82.79 17.33
CA ALA A 749 16.49 -82.19 16.85
C ALA A 749 16.31 -81.34 15.59
N LYS A 750 15.33 -81.71 14.74
CA LYS A 750 14.97 -80.97 13.52
C LYS A 750 13.48 -80.65 13.54
N PRO A 751 13.06 -79.53 12.91
CA PRO A 751 11.65 -79.18 12.73
C PRO A 751 10.92 -80.11 11.73
N THR A 752 11.62 -81.08 11.14
CA THR A 752 11.07 -82.11 10.27
C THR A 752 11.31 -83.49 10.87
N GLY A 753 10.40 -84.42 10.62
CA GLY A 753 10.41 -85.76 11.18
C GLY A 753 9.10 -86.12 11.88
N GLU A 754 9.08 -87.31 12.44
CA GLU A 754 7.94 -87.82 13.21
C GLU A 754 7.92 -87.18 14.60
N LEU A 755 6.78 -86.63 14.99
CA LEU A 755 6.52 -86.12 16.33
C LEU A 755 5.42 -86.95 16.98
N LYS A 756 5.69 -87.44 18.20
CA LYS A 756 4.74 -88.21 19.01
C LYS A 756 4.48 -87.49 20.32
N LEU A 757 3.22 -87.24 20.61
CA LEU A 757 2.75 -86.65 21.85
C LEU A 757 1.67 -87.53 22.44
N TYR A 758 1.65 -87.66 23.76
CA TYR A 758 0.68 -88.50 24.46
C TYR A 758 -0.17 -87.66 25.41
N PHE A 759 -1.49 -87.88 25.42
CA PHE A 759 -2.45 -87.10 26.22
C PHE A 759 -3.24 -88.00 27.18
N GLU A 760 -3.67 -87.45 28.31
CA GLU A 760 -4.55 -88.14 29.28
C GLU A 760 -5.99 -88.30 28.77
N ASP A 761 -6.47 -87.36 27.96
CA ASP A 761 -7.80 -87.37 27.36
C ASP A 761 -7.69 -86.93 25.88
N ALA A 762 -8.52 -87.51 25.02
CA ALA A 762 -8.62 -87.15 23.61
C ALA A 762 -9.83 -86.24 23.29
N LYS A 763 -10.57 -85.77 24.29
CA LYS A 763 -11.70 -84.82 24.15
C LYS A 763 -11.25 -83.38 23.85
N LEU A 764 -10.53 -83.23 22.75
CA LEU A 764 -10.08 -81.95 22.20
C LEU A 764 -10.89 -81.62 20.94
N SER A 765 -11.36 -80.37 20.85
CA SER A 765 -12.08 -79.86 19.68
C SER A 765 -11.11 -79.36 18.61
N ASP A 766 -9.97 -78.82 19.01
CA ASP A 766 -8.87 -78.44 18.11
C ASP A 766 -7.53 -78.46 18.85
N LEU A 767 -6.45 -78.64 18.09
CA LEU A 767 -5.08 -78.65 18.58
C LEU A 767 -4.18 -77.97 17.55
N TRP A 768 -3.46 -76.96 18.00
CA TRP A 768 -2.46 -76.25 17.19
C TRP A 768 -1.06 -76.43 17.78
N LEU A 769 -0.08 -76.53 16.87
CA LEU A 769 1.33 -76.68 17.17
C LEU A 769 2.09 -75.52 16.53
N ALA A 770 2.61 -74.58 17.32
CA ALA A 770 3.50 -73.53 16.84
C ALA A 770 4.97 -73.98 16.99
N VAL A 771 5.63 -74.24 15.87
CA VAL A 771 7.05 -74.64 15.84
C VAL A 771 7.89 -73.43 15.46
N THR A 772 8.81 -73.04 16.35
CA THR A 772 9.86 -72.03 16.10
C THR A 772 11.17 -72.75 15.79
N TRP A 773 11.76 -72.46 14.63
CA TRP A 773 13.02 -73.05 14.21
C TRP A 773 14.10 -71.99 13.99
N SER A 774 15.34 -72.43 13.94
CA SER A 774 16.44 -71.61 13.48
C SER A 774 17.42 -72.40 12.61
N ARG A 775 18.34 -71.65 11.98
CA ARG A 775 19.44 -72.21 11.21
C ARG A 775 20.63 -72.65 12.07
N SER A 776 20.81 -72.05 13.25
CA SER A 776 21.87 -72.44 14.20
C SER A 776 21.61 -73.85 14.75
N GLU A 777 22.65 -74.68 14.88
CA GLU A 777 22.55 -75.98 15.56
C GLU A 777 22.28 -75.83 17.06
#